data_AF-A0A7G3B4P6-F1
#
_entry.id   AF-A0A7G3B4P6-F1
#
_cell.length_a   1.000
_cell.length_b   1.000
_cell.length_c   1.000
_cell.angle_alpha   90.00
_cell.angle_beta   90.00
_cell.angle_gamma   90.00
#
_symmetry.space_group_name_H-M   'P 1'
#
loop_
_entity.id
_entity.type
_entity.pdbx_description
1 polymer ?
#
loop_
_entity_poly.entity_id
_entity_poly.type
_entity_poly.pdbx_seq_one_letter_code
_entity_poly.pdbx_strand_id
1 'polypeptide(L)'
;MEEEDQESTINFISCVCFVPQGVAKENPTKATLTQEELAEVIREMKQEKGTADEEEGSDDDEEKMDVEGGNSAGGNDEYDFDNYDEDEGTAGLGIDGVVVADPGENVEDDENDSEAEDDLIKRSDNLILVGHVEDVCVNMEVYVWNREEGSLYVHHDFLLPSYPLCIEWLNHDPSAREAGNLCAIGTMDPIITVWDLDIRDSLEPVYKLGSKGSKKKKIPKCGHRDAVLDLAWNSAFPHVLASGSVDQTCILWDLDTGTPNTTIEAFEEKVQAVKFHPTEPHQILTGCCDGFVRLFDCRDPSSIAESCKRWQLPGEVEKVVWNPQDPIYFAATTNNGEIAFFDARQELPLWKKSAHTEEVSGLILSPSIPGMMISTSPDESMKIWDYNLSGARLIHEDAMGIGRIHSLSFSPENPNIVAIVPKMEEEDQESTINFISCVCFVPQGVAKENPTKATLTQEELAEVIREMKQEKGTADEEEGSDDDDERMDVEGGNSAGGNDEYDFDNYDDDEGTAGLGIDGVVVADPGENVEDDENDSEAEDDLIKRSDNLILVGHVEDVCVNMEVYVWNRDEGSLYVHHDFLLPSYPLCIEWLNHDPSAREAGNLCAIGTMDPIITVWDLDIRDSLEPVYKLGSKGSKKKKIPKCGHRDAVLDLAWNSAFPHVLASGSTCILWDLDTGTPNTTIEAFEEKVQAVKFHPTEPHQILTGCCDGFVRLFDCRDPSSIAESCKRWQLPGEVEKVVWNPQDPIYFAASTNGGEIAFFDARQELPLWKKSAHTEEVSGLILSPSIPGMMISTSPDGSMKIWDYNISGARLIHEDAMGIGRIHSLSFSPENPNIVAIGGDNKKRQFRVVDVLDYDHVKRTFEDRS
;
A
#
# COMPACT_ATOMS: atom_id res chain seq x y z
N MET A 1 -10.71 28.56 -12.55
CA MET A 1 -11.61 28.58 -11.37
C MET A 1 -12.66 27.52 -11.66
N GLU A 2 -12.12 26.33 -11.78
CA GLU A 2 -12.79 25.06 -11.83
C GLU A 2 -12.64 24.53 -10.39
N GLU A 3 -13.70 24.01 -9.83
CA GLU A 3 -13.64 23.19 -8.63
C GLU A 3 -13.43 21.78 -9.17
N GLU A 4 -12.17 21.35 -9.23
CA GLU A 4 -11.81 19.95 -9.53
C GLU A 4 -12.07 19.16 -8.25
N ASP A 5 -12.91 18.14 -8.35
CA ASP A 5 -13.44 17.42 -7.20
C ASP A 5 -12.33 16.71 -6.43
N GLN A 6 -12.50 16.63 -5.10
CA GLN A 6 -11.59 15.89 -4.24
C GLN A 6 -11.92 14.41 -4.35
N GLU A 7 -11.01 13.60 -4.88
CA GLU A 7 -11.04 12.16 -4.62
C GLU A 7 -10.66 11.95 -3.15
N SER A 8 -11.69 11.73 -2.33
CA SER A 8 -11.58 11.40 -0.91
C SER A 8 -11.14 9.95 -0.76
N THR A 9 -10.09 9.69 0.01
CA THR A 9 -9.70 8.33 0.38
C THR A 9 -10.80 7.69 1.25
N ILE A 10 -11.14 6.45 0.95
CA ILE A 10 -12.29 5.71 1.49
C ILE A 10 -11.80 4.64 2.46
N ASN A 11 -11.42 5.05 3.67
CA ASN A 11 -11.26 4.13 4.79
C ASN A 11 -12.55 4.10 5.65
N PHE A 12 -13.23 2.96 5.70
CA PHE A 12 -14.29 2.70 6.69
C PHE A 12 -14.59 1.20 6.89
N ILE A 13 -15.18 0.86 8.02
CA ILE A 13 -15.72 -0.49 8.29
C ILE A 13 -17.22 -0.50 7.97
N SER A 14 -17.68 -1.43 7.14
CA SER A 14 -19.07 -1.50 6.67
C SER A 14 -19.95 -2.43 7.53
N CYS A 15 -19.45 -3.58 7.95
CA CYS A 15 -20.25 -4.59 8.64
C CYS A 15 -19.46 -5.43 9.65
N VAL A 16 -20.15 -6.01 10.63
CA VAL A 16 -19.56 -6.85 11.68
C VAL A 16 -20.44 -8.04 12.05
N CYS A 17 -19.82 -9.20 12.30
CA CYS A 17 -20.50 -10.42 12.75
C CYS A 17 -19.68 -11.13 13.83
N PHE A 18 -20.33 -11.68 14.87
CA PHE A 18 -19.65 -12.56 15.84
C PHE A 18 -19.80 -14.02 15.43
N VAL A 19 -18.71 -14.78 15.54
CA VAL A 19 -18.71 -16.24 15.44
C VAL A 19 -18.88 -16.84 16.85
N PRO A 20 -19.67 -17.91 17.05
CA PRO A 20 -19.79 -18.56 18.36
C PRO A 20 -18.46 -19.17 18.85
N GLN A 21 -18.23 -19.13 20.17
CA GLN A 21 -16.97 -19.59 20.77
C GLN A 21 -16.74 -21.08 20.58
N GLY A 22 -15.50 -21.47 20.26
CA GLY A 22 -15.08 -22.87 20.17
C GLY A 22 -15.68 -23.66 19.00
N VAL A 23 -16.26 -22.98 18.00
CA VAL A 23 -16.51 -23.54 16.66
C VAL A 23 -15.20 -23.69 15.91
N ALA A 24 -14.42 -22.60 15.86
CA ALA A 24 -13.21 -22.51 15.05
C ALA A 24 -12.14 -23.53 15.43
N LYS A 25 -11.36 -23.89 14.42
CA LYS A 25 -10.22 -24.79 14.49
C LYS A 25 -9.08 -24.16 15.31
N GLU A 26 -8.54 -24.94 16.24
CA GLU A 26 -7.52 -24.52 17.21
C GLU A 26 -6.19 -24.09 16.56
N ASN A 27 -5.90 -24.61 15.37
CA ASN A 27 -4.88 -24.10 14.46
C ASN A 27 -5.47 -24.10 13.02
N PRO A 28 -5.89 -22.94 12.48
CA PRO A 28 -6.41 -22.80 11.12
C PRO A 28 -5.39 -23.20 10.06
N THR A 29 -5.81 -23.93 9.02
CA THR A 29 -4.89 -24.38 7.97
C THR A 29 -4.57 -23.27 6.98
N LYS A 30 -3.29 -22.92 6.83
CA LYS A 30 -2.80 -22.04 5.76
C LYS A 30 -3.08 -22.67 4.39
N ALA A 31 -3.61 -21.91 3.44
CA ALA A 31 -3.98 -22.40 2.12
C ALA A 31 -2.75 -22.79 1.29
N THR A 32 -2.70 -24.06 0.88
CA THR A 32 -1.61 -24.61 0.06
C THR A 32 -2.15 -24.91 -1.34
N LEU A 33 -2.06 -23.95 -2.26
CA LEU A 33 -2.43 -24.18 -3.66
C LEU A 33 -1.41 -25.12 -4.31
N THR A 34 -1.90 -26.10 -5.06
CA THR A 34 -1.10 -26.84 -6.04
C THR A 34 -0.83 -26.00 -7.30
N GLN A 35 0.12 -26.42 -8.15
CA GLN A 35 0.38 -25.78 -9.45
C GLN A 35 -0.87 -25.83 -10.35
N GLU A 36 -1.57 -26.96 -10.42
CA GLU A 36 -2.89 -27.10 -11.09
C GLU A 36 -3.90 -26.03 -10.64
N GLU A 37 -4.09 -25.89 -9.32
CA GLU A 37 -5.08 -24.96 -8.75
C GLU A 37 -4.68 -23.49 -8.93
N LEU A 38 -3.40 -23.16 -8.74
CA LEU A 38 -2.86 -21.82 -8.96
C LEU A 38 -3.03 -21.38 -10.42
N ALA A 39 -2.75 -22.28 -11.38
CA ALA A 39 -2.97 -22.04 -12.80
C ALA A 39 -4.46 -21.88 -13.13
N GLU A 40 -5.37 -22.65 -12.51
CA GLU A 40 -6.82 -22.53 -12.72
C GLU A 40 -7.36 -21.19 -12.18
N VAL A 41 -6.93 -20.73 -10.99
CA VAL A 41 -7.27 -19.40 -10.43
C VAL A 41 -6.80 -18.27 -11.35
N ILE A 42 -5.54 -18.32 -11.80
CA ILE A 42 -4.97 -17.34 -12.74
C ILE A 42 -5.77 -17.31 -14.06
N ARG A 43 -6.20 -18.48 -14.56
CA ARG A 43 -7.00 -18.61 -15.77
C ARG A 43 -8.44 -18.11 -15.61
N GLU A 44 -9.05 -18.25 -14.44
CA GLU A 44 -10.36 -17.64 -14.11
C GLU A 44 -10.24 -16.11 -14.05
N MET A 45 -9.22 -15.56 -13.36
CA MET A 45 -8.97 -14.10 -13.31
C MET A 45 -8.74 -13.48 -14.70
N LYS A 46 -7.95 -14.13 -15.56
CA LYS A 46 -7.77 -13.74 -16.98
C LYS A 46 -9.12 -13.71 -17.73
N GLN A 47 -10.08 -14.58 -17.39
CA GLN A 47 -11.38 -14.68 -18.07
C GLN A 47 -12.48 -13.77 -17.53
N GLU A 48 -12.43 -13.30 -16.28
CA GLU A 48 -13.41 -12.33 -15.79
C GLU A 48 -13.12 -10.91 -16.33
N LYS A 49 -11.85 -10.49 -16.38
CA LYS A 49 -11.44 -9.22 -17.03
C LYS A 49 -11.99 -9.09 -18.45
N GLY A 50 -11.72 -10.09 -19.30
CA GLY A 50 -12.20 -10.17 -20.70
C GLY A 50 -13.72 -10.35 -20.88
N THR A 51 -14.54 -9.98 -19.89
CA THR A 51 -16.00 -9.85 -20.01
C THR A 51 -16.55 -8.50 -19.52
N ALA A 52 -15.72 -7.63 -18.95
CA ALA A 52 -16.14 -6.27 -18.56
C ALA A 52 -16.25 -5.34 -19.79
N ASP A 53 -15.28 -5.42 -20.71
CA ASP A 53 -15.07 -4.44 -21.78
C ASP A 53 -16.06 -4.54 -22.97
N GLU A 54 -16.99 -5.52 -22.98
CA GLU A 54 -17.90 -5.79 -24.11
C GLU A 54 -19.35 -5.25 -23.96
N GLU A 55 -19.82 -4.72 -22.80
CA GLU A 55 -21.25 -4.32 -22.61
C GLU A 55 -21.54 -2.79 -22.46
N GLU A 56 -20.57 -1.88 -22.65
CA GLU A 56 -20.80 -0.41 -22.75
C GLU A 56 -20.63 0.10 -24.21
N GLY A 57 -21.63 -0.12 -25.07
CA GLY A 57 -21.66 0.40 -26.45
C GLY A 57 -23.05 0.31 -27.09
N SER A 58 -23.65 1.46 -27.42
CA SER A 58 -25.08 1.57 -27.77
C SER A 58 -25.44 1.42 -29.26
N ASP A 59 -26.72 1.12 -29.53
CA ASP A 59 -27.31 0.86 -30.86
C ASP A 59 -27.10 1.99 -31.91
N ASP A 60 -26.88 1.63 -33.18
CA ASP A 60 -27.80 1.98 -34.29
C ASP A 60 -27.48 1.31 -35.68
N ASP A 61 -28.55 0.84 -36.33
CA ASP A 61 -28.87 0.63 -37.76
C ASP A 61 -27.90 0.03 -38.87
N GLU A 62 -28.40 -1.09 -39.44
CA GLU A 62 -28.60 -1.43 -40.88
C GLU A 62 -27.58 -2.15 -41.83
N GLU A 63 -28.19 -3.04 -42.65
CA GLU A 63 -27.83 -3.64 -43.97
C GLU A 63 -26.55 -4.49 -44.23
N LYS A 64 -26.72 -5.82 -44.06
CA LYS A 64 -26.39 -6.94 -45.01
C LYS A 64 -25.31 -6.78 -46.12
N MET A 65 -24.51 -7.85 -46.32
CA MET A 65 -24.58 -8.69 -47.54
C MET A 65 -23.87 -10.05 -47.43
N ASP A 66 -24.32 -11.04 -48.20
CA ASP A 66 -23.77 -12.41 -48.27
C ASP A 66 -22.63 -12.56 -49.30
N VAL A 67 -21.61 -13.40 -49.02
CA VAL A 67 -20.83 -14.13 -50.04
C VAL A 67 -20.49 -15.55 -49.54
N GLU A 68 -20.73 -16.58 -50.36
CA GLU A 68 -20.40 -17.98 -50.07
C GLU A 68 -19.03 -18.43 -50.62
N GLY A 69 -18.31 -19.28 -49.86
CA GLY A 69 -17.70 -20.51 -50.39
C GLY A 69 -16.22 -20.51 -50.83
N GLY A 70 -15.40 -21.38 -50.23
CA GLY A 70 -13.97 -21.58 -50.55
C GLY A 70 -13.38 -22.99 -50.28
N ASN A 71 -14.22 -24.02 -50.18
CA ASN A 71 -13.92 -25.39 -49.69
C ASN A 71 -12.71 -26.14 -50.35
N SER A 72 -11.71 -26.55 -49.53
CA SER A 72 -10.96 -27.83 -49.65
C SER A 72 -9.86 -28.02 -48.56
N ALA A 73 -9.39 -29.21 -48.15
CA ALA A 73 -9.99 -30.56 -48.09
C ALA A 73 -9.06 -31.61 -47.40
N GLY A 74 -9.52 -32.27 -46.32
CA GLY A 74 -8.94 -33.49 -45.73
C GLY A 74 -7.67 -33.29 -44.86
N GLY A 75 -7.34 -34.17 -43.91
CA GLY A 75 -8.05 -35.34 -43.36
C GLY A 75 -7.36 -35.77 -42.05
N ASN A 76 -8.11 -36.08 -40.97
CA ASN A 76 -8.65 -37.40 -40.60
C ASN A 76 -7.61 -38.32 -39.91
N ASP A 77 -8.04 -38.97 -38.83
CA ASP A 77 -7.32 -39.93 -37.95
C ASP A 77 -6.38 -39.29 -36.90
N GLU A 78 -6.27 -39.75 -35.64
CA GLU A 78 -7.20 -40.37 -34.66
C GLU A 78 -6.55 -40.25 -33.24
N TYR A 79 -7.32 -40.31 -32.15
CA TYR A 79 -6.88 -40.01 -30.77
C TYR A 79 -5.97 -41.08 -30.11
N ASP A 80 -5.00 -40.64 -29.31
CA ASP A 80 -4.89 -40.85 -27.84
C ASP A 80 -3.61 -40.14 -27.35
N PHE A 81 -3.67 -39.25 -26.33
CA PHE A 81 -3.56 -39.57 -24.90
C PHE A 81 -2.29 -40.33 -24.50
N ASP A 82 -1.29 -39.60 -23.99
CA ASP A 82 -0.75 -39.77 -22.63
C ASP A 82 0.47 -38.84 -22.41
N ASN A 83 0.50 -38.15 -21.25
CA ASN A 83 1.63 -37.43 -20.64
C ASN A 83 2.07 -36.06 -21.23
N TYR A 84 2.53 -35.08 -20.44
CA TYR A 84 2.43 -34.79 -18.99
C TYR A 84 2.75 -33.27 -18.83
N ASP A 85 1.98 -32.56 -18.00
CA ASP A 85 2.28 -31.44 -17.06
C ASP A 85 3.29 -30.32 -17.52
N GLU A 86 2.85 -29.04 -17.62
CA GLU A 86 3.02 -27.92 -16.64
C GLU A 86 4.39 -27.18 -16.78
N ASP A 87 4.51 -25.85 -16.70
CA ASP A 87 3.72 -24.81 -15.99
C ASP A 87 3.47 -23.50 -16.78
N GLU A 88 2.47 -22.71 -16.33
CA GLU A 88 2.40 -21.24 -16.53
C GLU A 88 2.62 -20.51 -15.18
N GLY A 89 3.33 -19.38 -15.18
CA GLY A 89 3.49 -18.49 -14.01
C GLY A 89 4.18 -17.19 -14.45
N THR A 90 3.53 -16.05 -14.69
CA THR A 90 2.32 -15.41 -14.12
C THR A 90 2.48 -14.86 -12.69
N ALA A 91 3.09 -13.67 -12.64
CA ALA A 91 2.93 -12.57 -11.68
C ALA A 91 2.33 -12.90 -10.30
N GLY A 92 3.16 -12.83 -9.26
CA GLY A 92 2.73 -12.85 -7.87
C GLY A 92 1.99 -11.57 -7.47
N LEU A 93 0.75 -11.73 -7.01
CA LEU A 93 0.17 -10.87 -5.98
C LEU A 93 0.97 -11.02 -4.67
N GLY A 94 0.58 -10.30 -3.61
CA GLY A 94 1.15 -10.48 -2.27
C GLY A 94 0.89 -11.89 -1.71
N ILE A 95 1.81 -12.82 -1.95
CA ILE A 95 1.71 -14.23 -1.52
C ILE A 95 2.84 -14.55 -0.53
N ASP A 96 2.80 -13.94 0.66
CA ASP A 96 3.49 -14.47 1.87
C ASP A 96 2.66 -15.64 2.50
N GLY A 97 1.71 -16.16 1.72
CA GLY A 97 0.59 -17.01 2.11
C GLY A 97 0.62 -18.48 1.65
N VAL A 98 1.26 -18.79 0.52
CA VAL A 98 1.19 -20.15 -0.06
C VAL A 98 2.44 -20.97 0.25
N VAL A 99 2.24 -22.03 1.04
CA VAL A 99 3.23 -23.11 1.16
C VAL A 99 2.94 -24.13 0.06
N VAL A 100 3.77 -24.16 -0.99
CA VAL A 100 3.73 -25.24 -1.99
C VAL A 100 4.33 -26.50 -1.35
N ALA A 101 3.53 -27.56 -1.23
CA ALA A 101 3.91 -28.76 -0.49
C ALA A 101 4.65 -29.77 -1.38
N ASP A 102 5.99 -29.81 -1.29
CA ASP A 102 6.81 -30.85 -1.94
C ASP A 102 6.56 -32.23 -1.29
N PRO A 103 6.06 -33.25 -2.03
CA PRO A 103 5.69 -34.56 -1.48
C PRO A 103 6.90 -35.48 -1.20
N GLY A 104 7.92 -34.95 -0.50
CA GLY A 104 9.21 -35.59 -0.28
C GLY A 104 9.62 -35.85 1.18
N GLU A 105 9.44 -34.89 2.09
CA GLU A 105 10.03 -34.96 3.44
C GLU A 105 9.00 -35.01 4.58
N ASN A 106 9.15 -36.00 5.46
CA ASN A 106 8.66 -35.88 6.84
C ASN A 106 9.60 -34.93 7.57
N VAL A 107 9.21 -33.67 7.75
CA VAL A 107 9.82 -32.82 8.76
C VAL A 107 9.52 -33.42 10.15
N GLU A 108 10.52 -33.50 11.02
CA GLU A 108 10.31 -33.76 12.45
C GLU A 108 10.28 -32.38 13.14
N ASP A 109 9.09 -31.97 13.58
CA ASP A 109 8.81 -30.63 14.11
C ASP A 109 9.47 -30.39 15.49
N ASP A 110 10.76 -30.01 15.49
CA ASP A 110 11.47 -29.43 16.66
C ASP A 110 11.42 -27.89 16.58
N GLU A 111 10.20 -27.31 16.53
CA GLU A 111 9.99 -25.85 16.54
C GLU A 111 10.07 -25.23 17.96
N ASN A 112 10.17 -23.90 18.01
CA ASN A 112 10.46 -23.14 19.22
C ASN A 112 9.15 -22.62 19.84
N ASP A 113 8.76 -23.15 21.02
CA ASP A 113 7.48 -22.94 21.75
C ASP A 113 7.18 -21.47 22.19
N SER A 114 7.22 -20.47 21.29
CA SER A 114 6.88 -19.07 21.64
C SER A 114 6.05 -18.30 20.61
N GLU A 115 6.18 -18.54 19.31
CA GLU A 115 5.30 -17.88 18.30
C GLU A 115 4.01 -18.69 18.08
N ALA A 116 4.05 -20.00 18.32
CA ALA A 116 2.91 -20.92 18.18
C ALA A 116 1.76 -20.71 19.20
N GLU A 117 1.86 -19.78 20.16
CA GLU A 117 0.75 -19.45 21.08
C GLU A 117 -0.20 -18.33 20.57
N ASP A 118 0.24 -17.53 19.59
CA ASP A 118 -0.55 -16.41 19.01
C ASP A 118 -1.32 -16.83 17.75
N ASP A 119 -0.78 -17.79 16.97
CA ASP A 119 -1.49 -18.50 15.89
C ASP A 119 -2.57 -19.48 16.40
N LEU A 120 -2.68 -19.66 17.74
CA LEU A 120 -3.54 -20.67 18.37
C LEU A 120 -4.87 -20.07 18.84
N ILE A 121 -5.95 -20.28 18.07
CA ILE A 121 -7.29 -19.83 18.44
C ILE A 121 -7.81 -20.66 19.62
N LYS A 122 -7.77 -20.10 20.84
CA LYS A 122 -8.22 -20.81 22.04
C LYS A 122 -9.74 -20.87 22.05
N ARG A 123 -10.31 -22.01 22.47
CA ARG A 123 -11.78 -22.22 22.56
C ARG A 123 -12.53 -21.25 23.48
N SER A 124 -11.80 -20.45 24.26
CA SER A 124 -12.27 -19.37 25.14
C SER A 124 -12.50 -18.04 24.42
N ASP A 125 -12.04 -17.90 23.19
CA ASP A 125 -11.84 -16.60 22.56
C ASP A 125 -13.06 -16.19 21.75
N ASN A 126 -13.18 -14.90 21.45
CA ASN A 126 -14.31 -14.36 20.70
C ASN A 126 -13.79 -13.97 19.32
N LEU A 127 -14.32 -14.61 18.28
CA LEU A 127 -14.01 -14.27 16.90
C LEU A 127 -15.02 -13.24 16.38
N ILE A 128 -14.51 -12.18 15.77
CA ILE A 128 -15.29 -11.07 15.22
C ILE A 128 -14.86 -10.86 13.77
N LEU A 129 -15.80 -11.07 12.85
CA LEU A 129 -15.63 -10.83 11.42
C LEU A 129 -15.95 -9.37 11.13
N VAL A 130 -15.07 -8.69 10.40
CA VAL A 130 -15.15 -7.26 10.12
C VAL A 130 -14.96 -7.04 8.62
N GLY A 131 -15.92 -6.38 7.97
CA GLY A 131 -15.78 -5.94 6.59
C GLY A 131 -15.10 -4.57 6.55
N HIS A 132 -13.81 -4.54 6.21
CA HIS A 132 -13.00 -3.34 6.14
C HIS A 132 -12.82 -2.92 4.67
N VAL A 133 -12.86 -1.61 4.43
CA VAL A 133 -12.69 -0.97 3.13
C VAL A 133 -11.61 0.08 3.30
N GLU A 134 -10.57 0.02 2.47
CA GLU A 134 -9.43 0.95 2.48
C GLU A 134 -9.05 1.30 1.02
N ASP A 135 -9.58 2.42 0.55
CA ASP A 135 -9.46 2.93 -0.83
C ASP A 135 -9.93 1.94 -1.90
N VAL A 136 -8.99 1.22 -2.52
CA VAL A 136 -9.24 0.19 -3.54
C VAL A 136 -9.11 -1.23 -2.99
N CYS A 137 -8.61 -1.38 -1.75
CA CYS A 137 -8.54 -2.64 -1.03
C CYS A 137 -9.85 -2.88 -0.25
N VAL A 138 -10.29 -4.14 -0.24
CA VAL A 138 -11.53 -4.55 0.39
C VAL A 138 -11.29 -5.90 1.07
N ASN A 139 -11.27 -5.90 2.40
CA ASN A 139 -10.80 -7.04 3.18
C ASN A 139 -11.88 -7.51 4.17
N MET A 140 -11.92 -8.81 4.45
CA MET A 140 -12.68 -9.38 5.56
C MET A 140 -11.70 -9.80 6.64
N GLU A 141 -11.61 -9.02 7.70
CA GLU A 141 -10.67 -9.20 8.81
C GLU A 141 -11.27 -10.10 9.89
N VAL A 142 -10.49 -11.09 10.36
CA VAL A 142 -10.87 -12.00 11.44
C VAL A 142 -10.15 -11.60 12.72
N TYR A 143 -10.85 -10.86 13.58
CA TYR A 143 -10.33 -10.44 14.88
C TYR A 143 -10.51 -11.51 15.94
N VAL A 144 -9.46 -11.76 16.71
CA VAL A 144 -9.49 -12.50 17.98
C VAL A 144 -9.58 -11.52 19.14
N TRP A 145 -10.59 -11.69 20.00
CA TRP A 145 -10.71 -10.97 21.27
C TRP A 145 -10.61 -11.91 22.47
N ASN A 146 -9.46 -11.86 23.15
CA ASN A 146 -9.22 -12.56 24.41
C ASN A 146 -9.68 -11.70 25.58
N ARG A 147 -10.68 -12.22 26.31
CA ARG A 147 -11.33 -11.51 27.42
C ARG A 147 -10.54 -11.53 28.74
N GLU A 148 -9.59 -12.43 28.93
CA GLU A 148 -8.80 -12.50 30.18
C GLU A 148 -7.60 -11.54 30.15
N GLU A 149 -6.97 -11.37 28.98
CA GLU A 149 -5.90 -10.38 28.74
C GLU A 149 -6.45 -9.00 28.35
N GLY A 150 -7.59 -8.95 27.65
CA GLY A 150 -8.16 -7.73 27.09
C GLY A 150 -7.58 -7.33 25.72
N SER A 151 -6.81 -8.22 25.09
CA SER A 151 -6.23 -8.07 23.75
C SER A 151 -7.29 -8.25 22.65
N LEU A 152 -7.18 -7.42 21.61
CA LEU A 152 -7.93 -7.47 20.36
C LEU A 152 -6.91 -7.34 19.23
N TYR A 153 -6.86 -8.31 18.31
CA TYR A 153 -5.93 -8.30 17.17
C TYR A 153 -6.52 -9.04 15.96
N VAL A 154 -6.06 -8.71 14.76
CA VAL A 154 -6.36 -9.48 13.53
C VAL A 154 -5.49 -10.71 13.51
N HIS A 155 -6.08 -11.89 13.29
CA HIS A 155 -5.35 -13.17 13.17
C HIS A 155 -5.06 -13.53 11.71
N HIS A 156 -5.98 -13.18 10.82
CA HIS A 156 -5.89 -13.31 9.37
C HIS A 156 -7.02 -12.50 8.72
N ASP A 157 -6.90 -12.26 7.42
CA ASP A 157 -7.91 -11.58 6.60
C ASP A 157 -8.06 -12.26 5.23
N PHE A 158 -9.08 -11.85 4.48
CA PHE A 158 -9.40 -12.35 3.15
C PHE A 158 -9.69 -11.19 2.19
N LEU A 159 -9.07 -11.17 1.02
CA LEU A 159 -9.36 -10.19 -0.04
C LEU A 159 -10.72 -10.47 -0.67
N LEU A 160 -11.58 -9.46 -0.75
CA LEU A 160 -12.92 -9.55 -1.33
C LEU A 160 -12.97 -8.90 -2.72
N PRO A 161 -13.74 -9.46 -3.67
CA PRO A 161 -13.85 -8.90 -5.02
C PRO A 161 -14.74 -7.65 -5.12
N SER A 162 -15.43 -7.26 -4.04
CA SER A 162 -16.36 -6.13 -4.03
C SER A 162 -16.73 -5.74 -2.59
N TYR A 163 -17.05 -4.46 -2.37
CA TYR A 163 -17.39 -3.88 -1.06
C TYR A 163 -18.44 -4.72 -0.29
N PRO A 164 -18.13 -5.25 0.91
CA PRO A 164 -19.09 -5.98 1.73
C PRO A 164 -20.13 -5.04 2.34
N LEU A 165 -21.38 -5.49 2.38
CA LEU A 165 -22.51 -4.78 2.97
C LEU A 165 -23.09 -5.54 4.17
N CYS A 166 -22.99 -6.88 4.15
CA CYS A 166 -23.44 -7.74 5.24
C CYS A 166 -22.65 -9.05 5.31
N ILE A 167 -22.39 -9.53 6.53
CA ILE A 167 -21.74 -10.81 6.84
C ILE A 167 -22.64 -11.61 7.78
N GLU A 168 -22.92 -12.86 7.45
CA GLU A 168 -23.66 -13.80 8.31
C GLU A 168 -22.88 -15.12 8.42
N TRP A 169 -22.59 -15.55 9.64
CA TRP A 169 -21.88 -16.82 9.92
C TRP A 169 -22.79 -18.05 9.69
N LEU A 170 -22.22 -19.12 9.13
CA LEU A 170 -22.91 -20.35 8.75
C LEU A 170 -22.28 -21.57 9.44
N ASN A 171 -23.10 -22.37 10.12
CA ASN A 171 -22.68 -23.64 10.73
C ASN A 171 -22.87 -24.85 9.77
N HIS A 172 -22.84 -24.62 8.45
CA HIS A 172 -23.20 -25.61 7.43
C HIS A 172 -22.22 -25.59 6.28
N ASP A 173 -21.44 -26.66 6.18
CA ASP A 173 -20.58 -26.93 5.03
C ASP A 173 -21.23 -28.00 4.15
N PRO A 174 -21.53 -27.71 2.85
CA PRO A 174 -22.00 -28.69 1.89
C PRO A 174 -21.00 -29.82 1.56
N SER A 175 -19.71 -29.62 1.81
CA SER A 175 -18.64 -30.56 1.46
C SER A 175 -18.38 -31.62 2.55
N ALA A 176 -18.37 -31.23 3.82
CA ALA A 176 -18.17 -32.10 4.97
C ALA A 176 -19.46 -32.83 5.42
N ARG A 177 -19.33 -33.56 6.53
CA ARG A 177 -20.44 -34.21 7.26
C ARG A 177 -20.59 -33.72 8.69
N GLU A 178 -19.73 -32.82 9.10
CA GLU A 178 -19.71 -32.18 10.41
C GLU A 178 -20.00 -30.68 10.20
N ALA A 179 -20.27 -29.95 11.27
CA ALA A 179 -20.61 -28.53 11.14
C ALA A 179 -19.34 -27.71 10.90
N GLY A 180 -19.25 -27.04 9.74
CA GLY A 180 -18.11 -26.21 9.35
C GLY A 180 -18.21 -24.77 9.85
N ASN A 181 -17.11 -24.02 9.75
CA ASN A 181 -16.97 -22.66 10.25
C ASN A 181 -16.99 -21.63 9.11
N LEU A 182 -18.08 -21.60 8.33
CA LEU A 182 -18.15 -20.77 7.13
C LEU A 182 -18.76 -19.38 7.41
N CYS A 183 -18.53 -18.41 6.54
CA CYS A 183 -19.30 -17.16 6.52
C CYS A 183 -19.79 -16.81 5.11
N ALA A 184 -21.01 -16.27 5.01
CA ALA A 184 -21.55 -15.72 3.77
C ALA A 184 -21.43 -14.20 3.79
N ILE A 185 -20.97 -13.63 2.67
CA ILE A 185 -20.75 -12.20 2.48
C ILE A 185 -21.61 -11.70 1.32
N GLY A 186 -22.50 -10.76 1.63
CA GLY A 186 -23.24 -9.99 0.63
C GLY A 186 -22.49 -8.70 0.35
N THR A 187 -22.29 -8.40 -0.94
CA THR A 187 -21.47 -7.27 -1.41
C THR A 187 -22.29 -6.32 -2.28
N MET A 188 -21.65 -5.28 -2.82
CA MET A 188 -22.20 -4.47 -3.92
C MET A 188 -22.45 -5.29 -5.20
N ASP A 189 -21.86 -6.46 -5.35
CA ASP A 189 -22.09 -7.39 -6.46
C ASP A 189 -23.32 -8.29 -6.21
N PRO A 190 -24.02 -8.79 -7.25
CA PRO A 190 -25.21 -9.64 -7.11
C PRO A 190 -24.90 -11.11 -6.76
N ILE A 191 -23.64 -11.41 -6.43
CA ILE A 191 -23.15 -12.75 -6.07
C ILE A 191 -22.79 -12.74 -4.59
N ILE A 192 -23.30 -13.71 -3.84
CA ILE A 192 -22.94 -13.90 -2.42
C ILE A 192 -21.76 -14.88 -2.39
N THR A 193 -20.66 -14.50 -1.75
CA THR A 193 -19.47 -15.35 -1.61
C THR A 193 -19.50 -16.07 -0.25
N VAL A 194 -19.04 -17.32 -0.22
CA VAL A 194 -18.94 -18.10 1.03
C VAL A 194 -17.50 -18.55 1.25
N TRP A 195 -16.95 -18.21 2.42
CA TRP A 195 -15.55 -18.43 2.81
C TRP A 195 -15.47 -19.36 4.03
N ASP A 196 -14.36 -20.09 4.19
CA ASP A 196 -14.06 -20.89 5.38
C ASP A 196 -13.10 -20.15 6.30
N LEU A 197 -13.48 -19.99 7.57
CA LEU A 197 -12.72 -19.28 8.59
C LEU A 197 -11.69 -20.19 9.29
N ASP A 198 -11.72 -21.50 9.02
CA ASP A 198 -10.71 -22.46 9.46
C ASP A 198 -9.55 -22.61 8.43
N ILE A 199 -9.56 -21.81 7.36
CA ILE A 199 -8.53 -21.72 6.31
C ILE A 199 -7.96 -20.29 6.25
N ARG A 200 -6.64 -20.14 6.40
CA ARG A 200 -5.94 -18.84 6.26
C ARG A 200 -5.47 -18.64 4.83
N ASP A 201 -5.33 -17.37 4.43
CA ASP A 201 -4.70 -16.95 3.17
C ASP A 201 -5.40 -17.50 1.91
N SER A 202 -6.72 -17.75 2.01
CA SER A 202 -7.53 -18.24 0.87
C SER A 202 -7.75 -17.11 -0.14
N LEU A 203 -7.32 -17.32 -1.38
CA LEU A 203 -7.49 -16.36 -2.48
C LEU A 203 -8.89 -16.41 -3.13
N GLU A 204 -9.62 -17.50 -2.94
CA GLU A 204 -10.98 -17.69 -3.49
C GLU A 204 -11.99 -18.15 -2.41
N PRO A 205 -13.29 -17.84 -2.60
CA PRO A 205 -14.37 -18.38 -1.77
C PRO A 205 -14.67 -19.84 -2.11
N VAL A 206 -14.94 -20.65 -1.08
CA VAL A 206 -15.30 -22.08 -1.16
C VAL A 206 -16.45 -22.34 -2.13
N TYR A 207 -17.43 -21.43 -2.18
CA TYR A 207 -18.43 -21.39 -3.24
C TYR A 207 -19.05 -19.99 -3.44
N LYS A 208 -19.49 -19.73 -4.67
CA LYS A 208 -20.16 -18.49 -5.13
C LYS A 208 -21.65 -18.80 -5.35
N LEU A 209 -22.56 -18.08 -4.71
CA LEU A 209 -24.02 -18.24 -4.84
C LEU A 209 -24.59 -17.25 -5.86
N GLY A 210 -25.16 -17.78 -6.94
CA GLY A 210 -25.66 -17.01 -8.07
C GLY A 210 -24.64 -16.87 -9.20
N SER A 211 -25.06 -16.27 -10.31
CA SER A 211 -24.19 -16.00 -11.45
C SER A 211 -24.70 -14.82 -12.27
N LYS A 212 -23.79 -13.90 -12.62
CA LYS A 212 -24.03 -12.81 -13.58
C LYS A 212 -24.54 -13.34 -14.93
N GLY A 213 -24.19 -14.59 -15.28
CA GLY A 213 -24.62 -15.32 -16.48
C GLY A 213 -23.80 -14.95 -17.73
N SER A 214 -23.60 -15.89 -18.65
CA SER A 214 -22.76 -15.68 -19.83
C SER A 214 -23.34 -16.31 -21.09
N LYS A 215 -23.57 -15.47 -22.11
CA LYS A 215 -23.98 -15.90 -23.47
C LYS A 215 -22.88 -16.76 -24.12
N LYS A 216 -21.60 -16.40 -23.88
CA LYS A 216 -20.36 -17.02 -24.39
C LYS A 216 -20.15 -18.42 -23.79
N LYS A 217 -20.17 -18.54 -22.44
CA LYS A 217 -20.03 -19.81 -21.69
C LYS A 217 -21.34 -20.64 -21.58
N LYS A 218 -22.50 -20.13 -22.05
CA LYS A 218 -23.86 -20.68 -21.86
C LYS A 218 -24.32 -20.84 -20.39
N ILE A 219 -23.69 -20.11 -19.47
CA ILE A 219 -24.07 -20.12 -18.05
C ILE A 219 -25.36 -19.32 -17.88
N PRO A 220 -26.46 -19.90 -17.34
CA PRO A 220 -27.71 -19.16 -17.13
C PRO A 220 -27.54 -18.13 -16.00
N LYS A 221 -28.02 -16.89 -16.20
CA LYS A 221 -28.09 -15.89 -15.14
C LYS A 221 -29.07 -16.37 -14.06
N CYS A 222 -28.61 -16.42 -12.80
CA CYS A 222 -29.38 -16.90 -11.66
C CYS A 222 -28.98 -16.14 -10.38
N GLY A 223 -29.90 -16.04 -9.42
CA GLY A 223 -29.68 -15.22 -8.23
C GLY A 223 -30.17 -13.78 -8.41
N HIS A 224 -29.53 -12.87 -7.67
CA HIS A 224 -29.85 -11.44 -7.67
C HIS A 224 -29.40 -10.73 -8.96
N ARG A 225 -29.82 -9.47 -9.10
CA ARG A 225 -29.44 -8.59 -10.22
C ARG A 225 -28.64 -7.36 -9.80
N ASP A 226 -28.60 -7.07 -8.51
CA ASP A 226 -28.05 -5.87 -7.88
C ASP A 226 -27.55 -6.22 -6.46
N ALA A 227 -26.89 -5.27 -5.78
CA ALA A 227 -26.23 -5.43 -4.48
C ALA A 227 -27.07 -6.13 -3.39
N VAL A 228 -26.40 -6.86 -2.49
CA VAL A 228 -27.03 -7.66 -1.42
C VAL A 228 -26.87 -6.98 -0.05
N LEU A 229 -27.98 -6.55 0.55
CA LEU A 229 -28.04 -5.58 1.66
C LEU A 229 -28.12 -6.23 3.06
N ASP A 230 -28.70 -7.43 3.16
CA ASP A 230 -28.75 -8.21 4.41
C ASP A 230 -28.86 -9.70 4.10
N LEU A 231 -28.26 -10.51 4.97
CA LEU A 231 -28.27 -11.97 4.91
C LEU A 231 -28.89 -12.54 6.18
N ALA A 232 -29.49 -13.72 6.12
CA ALA A 232 -29.98 -14.42 7.30
C ALA A 232 -29.87 -15.93 7.15
N TRP A 233 -29.19 -16.58 8.09
CA TRP A 233 -29.03 -18.02 8.11
C TRP A 233 -30.13 -18.73 8.94
N ASN A 234 -30.50 -19.93 8.53
CA ASN A 234 -31.56 -20.70 9.17
C ASN A 234 -30.99 -21.77 10.13
N SER A 235 -30.85 -21.41 11.40
CA SER A 235 -30.28 -22.28 12.44
C SER A 235 -31.03 -23.62 12.70
N ALA A 236 -32.23 -23.80 12.15
CA ALA A 236 -32.97 -25.07 12.21
C ALA A 236 -33.05 -25.83 10.88
N PHE A 237 -32.71 -25.18 9.76
CA PHE A 237 -32.48 -25.82 8.45
C PHE A 237 -31.13 -25.33 7.90
N PRO A 238 -30.00 -25.89 8.36
CA PRO A 238 -28.66 -25.34 8.13
C PRO A 238 -28.28 -25.07 6.67
N HIS A 239 -28.83 -25.84 5.72
CA HIS A 239 -28.66 -25.66 4.27
C HIS A 239 -29.40 -24.44 3.67
N VAL A 240 -30.13 -23.64 4.47
CA VAL A 240 -30.95 -22.53 3.97
C VAL A 240 -30.40 -21.18 4.41
N LEU A 241 -30.10 -20.33 3.42
CA LEU A 241 -29.71 -18.93 3.57
C LEU A 241 -30.76 -18.04 2.88
N ALA A 242 -31.10 -16.91 3.48
CA ALA A 242 -31.97 -15.90 2.88
C ALA A 242 -31.18 -14.60 2.63
N SER A 243 -31.44 -13.94 1.51
CA SER A 243 -30.82 -12.66 1.13
C SER A 243 -31.86 -11.62 0.73
N GLY A 244 -31.59 -10.35 1.03
CA GLY A 244 -32.33 -9.18 0.54
C GLY A 244 -31.43 -8.29 -0.32
N SER A 245 -31.96 -7.72 -1.39
CA SER A 245 -31.18 -6.97 -2.39
C SER A 245 -31.82 -5.62 -2.74
N VAL A 246 -31.02 -4.77 -3.38
CA VAL A 246 -31.47 -3.57 -4.13
C VAL A 246 -32.45 -3.95 -5.25
N ASP A 247 -32.35 -5.16 -5.82
CA ASP A 247 -33.17 -5.64 -6.96
C ASP A 247 -34.66 -5.87 -6.68
N GLN A 248 -35.14 -5.42 -5.50
CA GLN A 248 -36.51 -5.54 -5.01
C GLN A 248 -36.98 -6.99 -4.77
N THR A 249 -36.06 -7.95 -4.66
CA THR A 249 -36.36 -9.33 -4.31
C THR A 249 -35.74 -9.77 -2.98
N CYS A 250 -36.33 -10.81 -2.39
CA CYS A 250 -35.67 -11.63 -1.39
C CYS A 250 -35.54 -13.06 -1.94
N ILE A 251 -34.35 -13.66 -1.85
CA ILE A 251 -34.07 -15.01 -2.38
C ILE A 251 -33.77 -15.97 -1.22
N LEU A 252 -34.33 -17.17 -1.33
CA LEU A 252 -34.01 -18.31 -0.46
C LEU A 252 -33.11 -19.27 -1.23
N TRP A 253 -31.91 -19.46 -0.72
CA TRP A 253 -30.85 -20.30 -1.30
C TRP A 253 -30.82 -21.66 -0.64
N ASP A 254 -30.44 -22.67 -1.42
CA ASP A 254 -30.15 -24.02 -0.96
C ASP A 254 -28.65 -24.28 -1.09
N LEU A 255 -27.94 -24.21 0.04
CA LEU A 255 -26.47 -24.31 0.12
C LEU A 255 -25.96 -25.67 -0.37
N ASP A 256 -26.74 -26.75 -0.25
CA ASP A 256 -26.38 -28.09 -0.74
C ASP A 256 -26.35 -28.17 -2.28
N THR A 257 -26.89 -27.15 -2.97
CA THR A 257 -26.98 -27.11 -4.44
C THR A 257 -26.40 -25.85 -5.08
N GLY A 258 -26.13 -24.80 -4.28
CA GLY A 258 -25.73 -23.48 -4.77
C GLY A 258 -26.83 -22.72 -5.54
N THR A 259 -28.08 -23.19 -5.52
CA THR A 259 -29.17 -22.65 -6.37
C THR A 259 -30.24 -21.85 -5.61
N PRO A 260 -30.85 -20.84 -6.25
CA PRO A 260 -32.00 -20.15 -5.69
C PRO A 260 -33.24 -21.05 -5.73
N ASN A 261 -33.75 -21.41 -4.56
CA ASN A 261 -34.88 -22.32 -4.36
C ASN A 261 -36.23 -21.58 -4.45
N THR A 262 -36.30 -20.34 -3.96
CA THR A 262 -37.50 -19.49 -4.05
C THR A 262 -37.11 -18.00 -4.10
N THR A 263 -37.70 -17.27 -5.06
CA THR A 263 -37.57 -15.80 -5.18
C THR A 263 -38.89 -15.13 -4.77
N ILE A 264 -38.81 -14.09 -3.95
CA ILE A 264 -39.95 -13.36 -3.39
C ILE A 264 -40.01 -11.97 -4.03
N GLU A 265 -40.78 -11.85 -5.11
CA GLU A 265 -41.06 -10.60 -5.83
C GLU A 265 -42.30 -9.90 -5.23
N ALA A 266 -42.18 -9.36 -4.01
CA ALA A 266 -43.31 -8.84 -3.21
C ALA A 266 -43.11 -7.42 -2.65
N PHE A 267 -42.05 -6.74 -3.09
CA PHE A 267 -41.58 -5.46 -2.61
C PHE A 267 -41.75 -4.40 -3.70
N GLU A 268 -41.91 -3.13 -3.31
CA GLU A 268 -42.00 -2.00 -4.26
C GLU A 268 -40.68 -1.21 -4.33
N GLU A 269 -39.74 -1.49 -3.42
CA GLU A 269 -38.42 -0.87 -3.25
C GLU A 269 -37.38 -1.87 -2.69
N LYS A 270 -36.12 -1.45 -2.51
CA LYS A 270 -35.01 -2.28 -1.97
C LYS A 270 -35.31 -2.92 -0.60
N VAL A 271 -34.71 -4.08 -0.35
CA VAL A 271 -34.91 -4.90 0.87
C VAL A 271 -33.70 -4.77 1.81
N GLN A 272 -33.74 -3.79 2.73
CA GLN A 272 -32.64 -3.43 3.66
C GLN A 272 -32.38 -4.46 4.79
N ALA A 273 -33.36 -5.32 5.09
CA ALA A 273 -33.25 -6.27 6.20
C ALA A 273 -34.06 -7.56 5.99
N VAL A 274 -33.51 -8.69 6.42
CA VAL A 274 -34.12 -10.02 6.35
C VAL A 274 -33.70 -10.79 7.61
N LYS A 275 -34.63 -11.37 8.39
CA LYS A 275 -34.28 -12.31 9.47
C LYS A 275 -35.32 -13.44 9.65
N PHE A 276 -34.83 -14.67 9.76
CA PHE A 276 -35.65 -15.87 10.06
C PHE A 276 -36.27 -15.81 11.46
N HIS A 277 -37.47 -16.37 11.62
CA HIS A 277 -38.15 -16.48 12.92
C HIS A 277 -37.54 -17.62 13.77
N PRO A 278 -36.97 -17.33 14.97
CA PRO A 278 -36.03 -18.23 15.65
C PRO A 278 -36.62 -19.57 16.14
N THR A 279 -37.95 -19.71 16.22
CA THR A 279 -38.62 -20.99 16.57
C THR A 279 -39.55 -21.54 15.49
N GLU A 280 -39.73 -20.84 14.36
CA GLU A 280 -40.61 -21.26 13.27
C GLU A 280 -39.88 -21.05 11.93
N PRO A 281 -38.98 -21.99 11.55
CA PRO A 281 -37.95 -21.78 10.51
C PRO A 281 -38.48 -21.73 9.07
N HIS A 282 -39.79 -21.54 8.91
CA HIS A 282 -40.47 -21.28 7.64
C HIS A 282 -41.04 -19.85 7.57
N GLN A 283 -40.91 -19.06 8.64
CA GLN A 283 -41.32 -17.65 8.66
C GLN A 283 -40.11 -16.73 8.54
N ILE A 284 -40.22 -15.70 7.70
CA ILE A 284 -39.17 -14.70 7.46
C ILE A 284 -39.77 -13.31 7.61
N LEU A 285 -39.11 -12.47 8.42
CA LEU A 285 -39.40 -11.06 8.58
C LEU A 285 -38.48 -10.26 7.66
N THR A 286 -39.02 -9.24 6.99
CA THR A 286 -38.24 -8.37 6.10
C THR A 286 -38.58 -6.89 6.31
N GLY A 287 -37.56 -6.03 6.15
CA GLY A 287 -37.66 -4.58 6.09
C GLY A 287 -37.40 -4.08 4.67
N CYS A 288 -38.14 -3.07 4.24
CA CYS A 288 -38.09 -2.52 2.88
C CYS A 288 -38.22 -0.99 2.92
N CYS A 289 -37.58 -0.30 1.98
CA CYS A 289 -37.65 1.16 1.86
C CYS A 289 -39.04 1.68 1.44
N ASP A 290 -39.97 0.83 1.00
CA ASP A 290 -41.38 1.22 0.82
C ASP A 290 -42.12 1.53 2.14
N GLY A 291 -41.44 1.38 3.28
CA GLY A 291 -41.96 1.68 4.61
C GLY A 291 -42.84 0.57 5.18
N PHE A 292 -42.84 -0.63 4.58
CA PHE A 292 -43.55 -1.79 5.11
C PHE A 292 -42.58 -2.88 5.60
N VAL A 293 -42.72 -3.24 6.88
CA VAL A 293 -42.24 -4.54 7.38
C VAL A 293 -43.17 -5.61 6.84
N ARG A 294 -42.64 -6.71 6.30
CA ARG A 294 -43.43 -7.86 5.81
C ARG A 294 -43.04 -9.15 6.53
N LEU A 295 -44.01 -10.04 6.73
CA LEU A 295 -43.81 -11.39 7.26
C LEU A 295 -44.36 -12.42 6.26
N PHE A 296 -43.47 -13.31 5.81
CA PHE A 296 -43.74 -14.35 4.83
C PHE A 296 -43.82 -15.75 5.45
N ASP A 297 -44.53 -16.66 4.78
CA ASP A 297 -44.63 -18.09 5.08
C ASP A 297 -44.09 -18.88 3.89
N CYS A 298 -42.92 -19.50 4.04
CA CYS A 298 -42.15 -20.09 2.96
C CYS A 298 -42.61 -21.52 2.58
N ARG A 299 -43.73 -21.99 3.15
CA ARG A 299 -44.26 -23.35 2.90
C ARG A 299 -44.98 -23.50 1.56
N ASP A 300 -45.37 -22.40 0.92
CA ASP A 300 -45.96 -22.39 -0.42
C ASP A 300 -45.35 -21.28 -1.28
N PRO A 301 -44.25 -21.59 -2.02
CA PRO A 301 -43.63 -20.65 -2.96
C PRO A 301 -44.59 -20.12 -4.04
N SER A 302 -45.71 -20.79 -4.31
CA SER A 302 -46.66 -20.38 -5.36
C SER A 302 -47.63 -19.28 -4.94
N SER A 303 -47.75 -19.00 -3.63
CA SER A 303 -48.61 -17.93 -3.08
C SER A 303 -47.87 -16.96 -2.15
N ILE A 304 -46.56 -17.14 -1.94
CA ILE A 304 -45.74 -16.41 -0.97
C ILE A 304 -45.85 -14.88 -1.08
N ALA A 305 -45.83 -14.33 -2.29
CA ALA A 305 -45.93 -12.88 -2.52
C ALA A 305 -47.31 -12.30 -2.14
N GLU A 306 -48.40 -13.01 -2.45
CA GLU A 306 -49.77 -12.56 -2.15
C GLU A 306 -50.17 -12.82 -0.68
N SER A 307 -49.52 -13.78 0.00
CA SER A 307 -49.92 -14.28 1.32
C SER A 307 -49.16 -13.66 2.51
N CYS A 308 -48.45 -12.56 2.31
CA CYS A 308 -47.70 -11.89 3.38
C CYS A 308 -48.60 -11.07 4.34
N LYS A 309 -48.19 -10.95 5.60
CA LYS A 309 -48.65 -9.85 6.48
C LYS A 309 -47.74 -8.65 6.29
N ARG A 310 -48.28 -7.44 6.43
CA ARG A 310 -47.47 -6.20 6.35
C ARG A 310 -47.89 -5.15 7.37
N TRP A 311 -46.91 -4.41 7.89
CA TRP A 311 -47.09 -3.32 8.86
C TRP A 311 -46.47 -2.04 8.34
N GLN A 312 -47.22 -0.94 8.35
CA GLN A 312 -46.76 0.34 7.80
C GLN A 312 -46.07 1.22 8.84
N LEU A 313 -44.90 1.74 8.48
CA LEU A 313 -44.12 2.74 9.19
C LEU A 313 -44.14 4.09 8.44
N PRO A 314 -43.70 5.20 9.06
CA PRO A 314 -43.83 6.54 8.49
C PRO A 314 -42.57 6.99 7.72
N GLY A 315 -41.64 6.07 7.48
CA GLY A 315 -40.39 6.22 6.76
C GLY A 315 -39.88 4.85 6.33
N GLU A 316 -38.71 4.83 5.70
CA GLU A 316 -38.01 3.64 5.23
C GLU A 316 -37.60 2.75 6.41
N VAL A 317 -37.43 1.44 6.19
CA VAL A 317 -37.16 0.46 7.27
C VAL A 317 -35.74 -0.07 7.18
N GLU A 318 -34.86 0.34 8.10
CA GLU A 318 -33.44 -0.03 8.04
C GLU A 318 -33.16 -1.44 8.58
N LYS A 319 -33.62 -1.79 9.78
CA LYS A 319 -33.40 -3.11 10.41
C LYS A 319 -34.66 -3.65 11.10
N VAL A 320 -34.81 -4.97 11.08
CA VAL A 320 -35.90 -5.71 11.72
C VAL A 320 -35.34 -6.83 12.61
N VAL A 321 -35.86 -6.97 13.83
CA VAL A 321 -35.30 -7.89 14.85
C VAL A 321 -36.42 -8.61 15.62
N TRP A 322 -36.40 -9.94 15.60
CA TRP A 322 -37.27 -10.77 16.45
C TRP A 322 -36.88 -10.66 17.92
N ASN A 323 -37.85 -10.64 18.82
CA ASN A 323 -37.58 -10.76 20.25
C ASN A 323 -37.10 -12.19 20.58
N PRO A 324 -35.85 -12.39 21.03
CA PRO A 324 -35.28 -13.72 21.26
C PRO A 324 -35.93 -14.49 22.43
N GLN A 325 -36.64 -13.78 23.33
CA GLN A 325 -37.30 -14.37 24.51
C GLN A 325 -38.78 -14.71 24.27
N ASP A 326 -39.46 -13.98 23.39
CA ASP A 326 -40.84 -14.26 22.96
C ASP A 326 -41.03 -13.79 21.51
N PRO A 327 -40.70 -14.64 20.50
CA PRO A 327 -40.64 -14.25 19.09
C PRO A 327 -42.01 -13.99 18.45
N ILE A 328 -43.09 -14.00 19.24
CA ILE A 328 -44.36 -13.40 18.84
C ILE A 328 -44.22 -11.88 18.60
N TYR A 329 -43.24 -11.25 19.25
CA TYR A 329 -42.95 -9.82 19.11
C TYR A 329 -41.69 -9.57 18.27
N PHE A 330 -41.68 -8.45 17.55
CA PHE A 330 -40.51 -7.95 16.84
C PHE A 330 -40.38 -6.44 16.98
N ALA A 331 -39.17 -5.94 16.77
CA ALA A 331 -38.86 -4.53 16.64
C ALA A 331 -38.46 -4.19 15.20
N ALA A 332 -38.72 -2.97 14.77
CA ALA A 332 -38.26 -2.42 13.50
C ALA A 332 -37.82 -0.97 13.67
N THR A 333 -36.75 -0.58 12.98
CA THR A 333 -36.25 0.80 12.93
C THR A 333 -36.75 1.54 11.69
N THR A 334 -36.46 2.85 11.62
CA THR A 334 -36.68 3.66 10.43
C THR A 334 -35.60 4.72 10.24
N ASN A 335 -35.47 5.21 9.00
CA ASN A 335 -34.62 6.37 8.69
C ASN A 335 -35.01 7.67 9.42
N ASN A 336 -36.27 7.79 9.86
CA ASN A 336 -36.77 8.92 10.66
C ASN A 336 -36.46 8.83 12.17
N GLY A 337 -35.53 7.97 12.60
CA GLY A 337 -35.15 7.84 14.01
C GLY A 337 -36.20 7.19 14.92
N GLU A 338 -37.29 6.63 14.37
CA GLU A 338 -38.30 5.89 15.14
C GLU A 338 -37.95 4.40 15.26
N ILE A 339 -38.02 3.90 16.50
CA ILE A 339 -38.13 2.47 16.81
C ILE A 339 -39.61 2.14 17.04
N ALA A 340 -40.11 1.09 16.38
CA ALA A 340 -41.47 0.59 16.53
C ALA A 340 -41.46 -0.87 16.99
N PHE A 341 -42.36 -1.22 17.91
CA PHE A 341 -42.46 -2.56 18.49
C PHE A 341 -43.83 -3.18 18.25
N PHE A 342 -43.85 -4.41 17.77
CA PHE A 342 -45.02 -5.06 17.20
C PHE A 342 -45.33 -6.41 17.85
N ASP A 343 -46.58 -6.84 17.73
CA ASP A 343 -47.05 -8.20 17.95
C ASP A 343 -47.44 -8.76 16.57
N ALA A 344 -46.81 -9.86 16.12
CA ALA A 344 -47.03 -10.42 14.79
C ALA A 344 -48.47 -10.94 14.55
N ARG A 345 -49.36 -10.83 15.54
CA ARG A 345 -50.79 -11.17 15.49
C ARG A 345 -51.70 -9.92 15.41
N GLN A 346 -51.14 -8.70 15.46
CA GLN A 346 -51.88 -7.45 15.50
C GLN A 346 -51.45 -6.50 14.37
N GLU A 347 -52.39 -5.84 13.70
CA GLU A 347 -52.13 -4.91 12.58
C GLU A 347 -51.46 -3.58 12.99
N LEU A 348 -51.39 -3.28 14.29
CA LEU A 348 -50.88 -2.02 14.83
C LEU A 348 -49.68 -2.27 15.75
N PRO A 349 -48.67 -1.38 15.77
CA PRO A 349 -47.58 -1.46 16.75
C PRO A 349 -48.12 -1.26 18.17
N LEU A 350 -47.52 -1.98 19.11
CA LEU A 350 -47.79 -1.85 20.54
C LEU A 350 -47.36 -0.47 21.05
N TRP A 351 -46.22 0.02 20.55
CA TRP A 351 -45.75 1.38 20.74
C TRP A 351 -44.78 1.80 19.62
N LYS A 352 -44.61 3.12 19.49
CA LYS A 352 -43.57 3.76 18.69
C LYS A 352 -42.79 4.74 19.55
N LYS A 353 -41.51 4.91 19.25
CA LYS A 353 -40.59 5.76 20.02
C LYS A 353 -39.54 6.36 19.08
N SER A 354 -39.63 7.67 18.83
CA SER A 354 -38.47 8.43 18.37
C SER A 354 -37.34 8.29 19.40
N ALA A 355 -36.19 7.83 18.92
CA ALA A 355 -35.04 7.37 19.69
C ALA A 355 -33.77 8.17 19.36
N HIS A 356 -33.55 8.44 18.08
CA HIS A 356 -32.42 9.19 17.54
C HIS A 356 -32.91 10.41 16.74
N THR A 357 -32.01 11.33 16.40
CA THR A 357 -32.33 12.47 15.52
C THR A 357 -32.18 12.13 14.04
N GLU A 358 -31.36 11.13 13.73
CA GLU A 358 -31.14 10.59 12.39
C GLU A 358 -31.58 9.11 12.34
N GLU A 359 -31.25 8.40 11.28
CA GLU A 359 -31.62 6.99 11.09
C GLU A 359 -31.08 6.07 12.18
N VAL A 360 -31.81 5.00 12.50
CA VAL A 360 -31.35 4.01 13.49
C VAL A 360 -30.72 2.84 12.74
N SER A 361 -29.44 3.01 12.41
CA SER A 361 -28.59 2.09 11.64
C SER A 361 -28.48 0.71 12.31
N GLY A 362 -28.26 0.69 13.63
CA GLY A 362 -28.18 -0.53 14.42
C GLY A 362 -29.31 -0.65 15.44
N LEU A 363 -29.93 -1.84 15.51
CA LEU A 363 -30.83 -2.22 16.60
C LEU A 363 -30.58 -3.68 16.98
N ILE A 364 -30.41 -3.94 18.28
CA ILE A 364 -30.25 -5.29 18.81
C ILE A 364 -31.08 -5.50 20.10
N LEU A 365 -31.72 -6.66 20.23
CA LEU A 365 -32.49 -7.07 21.41
C LEU A 365 -31.67 -8.10 22.20
N SER A 366 -31.46 -7.90 23.51
CA SER A 366 -30.60 -8.79 24.29
C SER A 366 -31.16 -10.21 24.37
N PRO A 367 -30.37 -11.25 24.06
CA PRO A 367 -30.85 -12.64 24.12
C PRO A 367 -31.03 -13.17 25.54
N SER A 368 -30.46 -12.53 26.57
CA SER A 368 -30.51 -13.03 27.96
C SER A 368 -31.15 -12.10 28.99
N ILE A 369 -31.17 -10.78 28.75
CA ILE A 369 -31.75 -9.78 29.67
C ILE A 369 -33.09 -9.33 29.08
N PRO A 370 -34.23 -9.90 29.53
CA PRO A 370 -35.52 -9.59 28.94
C PRO A 370 -35.86 -8.12 29.17
N GLY A 371 -36.17 -7.40 28.09
CA GLY A 371 -36.42 -5.97 28.14
C GLY A 371 -35.18 -5.08 27.98
N MET A 372 -33.98 -5.61 27.74
CA MET A 372 -32.85 -4.78 27.30
C MET A 372 -32.74 -4.74 25.77
N MET A 373 -32.73 -3.54 25.20
CA MET A 373 -32.40 -3.30 23.79
C MET A 373 -31.38 -2.17 23.66
N ILE A 374 -30.58 -2.21 22.61
CA ILE A 374 -29.57 -1.21 22.28
C ILE A 374 -29.86 -0.71 20.86
N SER A 375 -29.81 0.60 20.67
CA SER A 375 -29.91 1.24 19.37
C SER A 375 -28.73 2.18 19.13
N THR A 376 -28.28 2.26 17.90
CA THR A 376 -27.25 3.18 17.42
C THR A 376 -27.71 3.89 16.15
N SER A 377 -27.02 4.97 15.81
CA SER A 377 -27.36 5.87 14.72
C SER A 377 -26.10 6.57 14.24
N PRO A 378 -26.10 7.13 13.01
CA PRO A 378 -25.12 8.12 12.59
C PRO A 378 -25.07 9.38 13.50
N ASP A 379 -26.07 9.62 14.37
CA ASP A 379 -26.08 10.70 15.38
C ASP A 379 -25.05 10.53 16.53
N GLU A 380 -23.93 9.83 16.28
CA GLU A 380 -22.80 9.48 17.17
C GLU A 380 -23.17 8.74 18.47
N SER A 381 -24.46 8.48 18.70
CA SER A 381 -24.93 8.03 20.00
C SER A 381 -25.37 6.57 20.04
N MET A 382 -24.98 5.88 21.10
CA MET A 382 -25.54 4.60 21.51
C MET A 382 -26.57 4.83 22.62
N LYS A 383 -27.76 4.24 22.50
CA LYS A 383 -28.84 4.35 23.48
C LYS A 383 -29.28 2.97 23.97
N ILE A 384 -29.25 2.77 25.29
CA ILE A 384 -29.65 1.53 25.97
C ILE A 384 -31.02 1.73 26.63
N TRP A 385 -31.96 0.82 26.36
CA TRP A 385 -33.37 0.97 26.75
C TRP A 385 -33.90 -0.21 27.57
N ASP A 386 -34.74 0.12 28.56
CA ASP A 386 -35.67 -0.75 29.30
C ASP A 386 -36.99 -0.77 28.50
N TYR A 387 -37.20 -1.83 27.71
CA TYR A 387 -38.39 -2.02 26.89
C TYR A 387 -39.36 -3.05 27.49
N ASN A 388 -40.64 -2.78 27.34
CA ASN A 388 -41.72 -3.69 27.73
C ASN A 388 -42.92 -3.51 26.78
N LEU A 389 -43.95 -4.34 26.94
CA LEU A 389 -45.13 -4.33 26.06
C LEU A 389 -45.94 -3.01 26.09
N SER A 390 -45.64 -2.08 27.00
CA SER A 390 -46.30 -0.77 27.11
C SER A 390 -45.43 0.43 26.74
N GLY A 391 -44.15 0.23 26.39
CA GLY A 391 -43.23 1.27 25.95
C GLY A 391 -41.75 0.96 26.21
N ALA A 392 -40.87 1.75 25.59
CA ALA A 392 -39.44 1.79 25.89
C ALA A 392 -39.06 3.03 26.71
N ARG A 393 -38.14 2.83 27.66
CA ARG A 393 -37.55 3.86 28.52
C ARG A 393 -36.04 3.87 28.34
N LEU A 394 -35.47 5.05 28.09
CA LEU A 394 -34.03 5.24 28.06
C LEU A 394 -33.43 4.97 29.46
N ILE A 395 -32.43 4.10 29.53
CA ILE A 395 -31.62 3.83 30.73
C ILE A 395 -30.36 4.71 30.68
N HIS A 396 -29.67 4.65 29.54
CA HIS A 396 -28.37 5.28 29.29
C HIS A 396 -28.28 5.68 27.82
N GLU A 397 -27.53 6.74 27.59
CA GLU A 397 -27.23 7.39 26.32
C GLU A 397 -25.76 7.79 26.44
N ASP A 398 -24.96 7.38 25.46
CA ASP A 398 -23.52 7.62 25.42
C ASP A 398 -23.13 8.06 24.01
N ALA A 399 -22.20 9.01 23.93
CA ALA A 399 -21.65 9.52 22.67
C ALA A 399 -20.17 9.18 22.69
N MET A 400 -19.81 8.08 22.02
CA MET A 400 -18.53 7.41 22.26
C MET A 400 -17.32 8.17 21.68
N GLY A 401 -17.54 9.16 20.82
CA GLY A 401 -16.46 9.90 20.15
C GLY A 401 -15.71 9.05 19.14
N ILE A 402 -16.42 8.14 18.46
CA ILE A 402 -15.87 7.21 17.46
C ILE A 402 -16.38 7.52 16.05
N GLY A 403 -17.02 8.67 15.82
CA GLY A 403 -17.72 8.98 14.57
C GLY A 403 -19.11 8.33 14.45
N ARG A 404 -19.60 8.24 13.21
CA ARG A 404 -20.98 7.80 12.89
C ARG A 404 -21.11 6.29 13.07
N ILE A 405 -22.07 5.82 13.87
CA ILE A 405 -22.20 4.36 14.10
C ILE A 405 -23.05 3.72 13.01
N HIS A 406 -22.51 2.70 12.33
CA HIS A 406 -23.18 2.05 11.20
C HIS A 406 -23.68 0.63 11.50
N SER A 407 -22.91 -0.19 12.21
CA SER A 407 -23.29 -1.60 12.46
C SER A 407 -23.09 -2.06 13.91
N LEU A 408 -23.81 -3.12 14.29
CA LEU A 408 -23.92 -3.67 15.64
C LEU A 408 -24.00 -5.21 15.61
N SER A 409 -23.30 -5.87 16.53
CA SER A 409 -23.52 -7.31 16.79
C SER A 409 -23.37 -7.66 18.27
N PHE A 410 -24.15 -8.64 18.76
CA PHE A 410 -24.02 -9.20 20.12
C PHE A 410 -23.08 -10.41 20.09
N SER A 411 -22.23 -10.57 21.11
CA SER A 411 -21.56 -11.87 21.35
C SER A 411 -22.62 -12.95 21.66
N PRO A 412 -22.66 -14.09 20.92
CA PRO A 412 -23.65 -15.15 21.11
C PRO A 412 -23.63 -15.73 22.54
N GLU A 413 -22.43 -15.94 23.08
CA GLU A 413 -22.22 -16.53 24.40
C GLU A 413 -22.30 -15.50 25.53
N ASN A 414 -21.79 -14.28 25.32
CA ASN A 414 -21.76 -13.26 26.37
C ASN A 414 -22.59 -12.01 26.04
N PRO A 415 -23.87 -11.97 26.45
CA PRO A 415 -24.85 -10.93 26.12
C PRO A 415 -24.62 -9.56 26.81
N ASN A 416 -23.44 -9.39 27.43
CA ASN A 416 -22.94 -8.13 27.98
C ASN A 416 -21.86 -7.51 27.08
N ILE A 417 -21.44 -8.20 26.00
CA ILE A 417 -20.48 -7.74 25.00
C ILE A 417 -21.22 -7.48 23.69
N VAL A 418 -20.90 -6.34 23.09
CA VAL A 418 -21.42 -5.84 21.82
C VAL A 418 -20.24 -5.32 21.02
N ALA A 419 -20.15 -5.71 19.76
CA ALA A 419 -19.27 -5.08 18.79
C ALA A 419 -20.03 -3.91 18.15
N ILE A 420 -19.38 -2.76 18.07
CA ILE A 420 -19.95 -1.51 17.56
C ILE A 420 -19.01 -1.02 16.47
N VAL A 421 -19.53 -0.90 15.25
CA VAL A 421 -18.76 -0.42 14.10
C VAL A 421 -19.04 1.06 13.87
N PRO A 422 -18.02 1.93 14.01
CA PRO A 422 -18.07 3.24 13.40
C PRO A 422 -17.84 3.12 11.90
N LYS A 423 -18.69 3.81 11.14
CA LYS A 423 -18.28 4.35 9.84
C LYS A 423 -17.40 5.57 10.14
N MET A 424 -16.11 5.46 9.83
CA MET A 424 -15.28 6.65 9.72
C MET A 424 -15.79 7.48 8.52
N GLU A 425 -15.93 8.78 8.74
CA GLU A 425 -16.02 9.81 7.70
C GLU A 425 -15.03 10.89 8.12
N GLU A 426 -14.38 11.53 7.15
CA GLU A 426 -13.30 12.53 7.26
C GLU A 426 -13.31 13.38 8.56
N GLU A 427 -12.76 12.84 9.65
CA GLU A 427 -11.96 13.65 10.57
C GLU A 427 -10.60 13.85 9.92
N ASP A 428 -10.02 15.05 10.04
CA ASP A 428 -8.66 15.35 9.57
C ASP A 428 -7.63 14.47 10.30
N GLN A 429 -7.42 13.22 9.86
CA GLN A 429 -6.48 12.29 10.49
C GLN A 429 -5.07 12.91 10.54
N GLU A 430 -4.35 12.64 11.64
CA GLU A 430 -3.11 13.34 12.01
C GLU A 430 -1.98 13.11 10.99
N SER A 431 -1.97 13.93 9.95
CA SER A 431 -0.89 14.09 8.97
C SER A 431 -0.25 12.78 8.50
N THR A 432 -0.92 12.05 7.57
CA THR A 432 -0.20 11.07 6.75
C THR A 432 1.09 11.69 6.21
N ILE A 433 2.21 11.00 6.44
CA ILE A 433 3.58 11.52 6.34
C ILE A 433 3.99 11.41 4.88
N ASN A 434 3.61 12.43 4.10
CA ASN A 434 3.73 12.41 2.64
C ASN A 434 4.60 13.58 2.15
N PHE A 435 5.92 13.38 2.03
CA PHE A 435 6.89 14.45 1.74
C PHE A 435 8.13 13.97 0.98
N ILE A 436 8.79 14.92 0.32
CA ILE A 436 10.07 14.67 -0.37
C ILE A 436 11.23 15.10 0.53
N SER A 437 12.08 14.16 0.93
CA SER A 437 13.20 14.41 1.84
C SER A 437 14.45 14.92 1.10
N CYS A 438 14.76 14.36 -0.07
CA CYS A 438 15.98 14.66 -0.82
C CYS A 438 15.78 14.62 -2.35
N VAL A 439 16.48 15.51 -3.07
CA VAL A 439 16.38 15.67 -4.52
C VAL A 439 17.77 15.79 -5.15
N CYS A 440 18.03 15.12 -6.27
CA CYS A 440 19.31 15.19 -7.01
C CYS A 440 19.11 15.16 -8.53
N PHE A 441 19.77 16.05 -9.29
CA PHE A 441 19.78 15.97 -10.75
C PHE A 441 20.89 15.04 -11.26
N VAL A 442 20.59 14.29 -12.32
CA VAL A 442 21.56 13.52 -13.10
C VAL A 442 22.00 14.34 -14.32
N PRO A 443 23.28 14.27 -14.79
CA PRO A 443 23.71 14.94 -16.01
C PRO A 443 23.03 14.38 -17.27
N GLN A 444 22.72 15.25 -18.23
CA GLN A 444 22.01 14.88 -19.45
C GLN A 444 22.80 13.86 -20.30
N GLY A 445 22.09 12.89 -20.88
CA GLY A 445 22.64 11.96 -21.86
C GLY A 445 23.69 10.97 -21.31
N VAL A 446 23.79 10.80 -20.00
CA VAL A 446 24.52 9.67 -19.39
C VAL A 446 23.64 8.42 -19.28
N ALA A 447 22.36 8.61 -18.97
CA ALA A 447 21.40 7.53 -18.88
C ALA A 447 21.18 6.79 -20.21
N LYS A 448 20.88 5.51 -20.09
CA LYS A 448 20.59 4.60 -21.20
C LYS A 448 19.24 4.95 -21.85
N GLU A 449 19.26 5.03 -23.17
CA GLU A 449 18.15 5.47 -24.03
C GLU A 449 16.90 4.56 -23.93
N ASN A 450 17.11 3.29 -23.58
CA ASN A 450 16.08 2.37 -23.07
C ASN A 450 16.67 1.63 -21.85
N PRO A 451 16.29 2.01 -20.61
CA PRO A 451 16.73 1.34 -19.38
C PRO A 451 16.35 -0.14 -19.36
N THR A 452 17.25 -0.99 -18.89
CA THR A 452 17.00 -2.44 -18.81
C THR A 452 15.99 -2.75 -17.71
N LYS A 453 14.90 -3.46 -18.03
CA LYS A 453 14.00 -4.00 -17.00
C LYS A 453 14.76 -4.99 -16.11
N ALA A 454 14.57 -4.97 -14.78
CA ALA A 454 15.16 -5.97 -13.89
C ALA A 454 14.46 -7.32 -14.05
N THR A 455 15.15 -8.30 -14.63
CA THR A 455 14.62 -9.65 -14.87
C THR A 455 15.38 -10.65 -14.01
N LEU A 456 14.90 -10.93 -12.79
CA LEU A 456 15.54 -11.91 -11.91
C LEU A 456 15.42 -13.31 -12.52
N THR A 457 16.53 -14.06 -12.58
CA THR A 457 16.45 -15.49 -12.86
C THR A 457 15.83 -16.24 -11.67
N GLN A 458 15.29 -17.43 -11.91
CA GLN A 458 14.66 -18.25 -10.87
C GLN A 458 15.65 -18.63 -9.74
N GLU A 459 16.95 -18.73 -10.03
CA GLU A 459 18.00 -18.96 -9.03
C GLU A 459 18.30 -17.70 -8.20
N GLU A 460 18.39 -16.53 -8.84
CA GLU A 460 18.63 -15.25 -8.15
C GLU A 460 17.43 -14.83 -7.28
N LEU A 461 16.21 -15.02 -7.76
CA LEU A 461 14.98 -14.78 -6.98
C LEU A 461 14.95 -15.67 -5.72
N ALA A 462 15.35 -16.94 -5.84
CA ALA A 462 15.46 -17.84 -4.69
C ALA A 462 16.60 -17.45 -3.73
N GLU A 463 17.71 -16.89 -4.24
CA GLU A 463 18.81 -16.35 -3.43
C GLU A 463 18.38 -15.10 -2.64
N VAL A 464 17.68 -14.15 -3.28
CA VAL A 464 17.10 -12.94 -2.66
C VAL A 464 16.09 -13.29 -1.56
N ILE A 465 15.12 -14.18 -1.84
CA ILE A 465 14.12 -14.64 -0.85
C ILE A 465 14.82 -15.27 0.37
N ARG A 466 15.92 -16.00 0.14
CA ARG A 466 16.73 -16.66 1.18
C ARG A 466 17.59 -15.68 1.98
N GLU A 467 18.07 -14.59 1.38
CA GLU A 467 18.75 -13.48 2.07
C GLU A 467 17.76 -12.70 2.96
N MET A 468 16.57 -12.35 2.45
CA MET A 468 15.53 -11.66 3.24
C MET A 468 15.11 -12.47 4.49
N LYS A 469 14.89 -13.78 4.33
CA LYS A 469 14.62 -14.69 5.47
C LYS A 469 15.79 -14.75 6.46
N GLN A 470 17.03 -14.53 6.02
CA GLN A 470 18.22 -14.45 6.89
C GLN A 470 18.47 -13.08 7.54
N GLU A 471 17.88 -11.98 7.07
CA GLU A 471 17.96 -10.68 7.76
C GLU A 471 16.87 -10.54 8.84
N LYS A 472 15.62 -10.98 8.57
CA LYS A 472 14.55 -11.05 9.59
C LYS A 472 15.03 -11.80 10.86
N GLY A 473 15.68 -12.95 10.69
CA GLY A 473 16.27 -13.76 11.78
C GLY A 473 17.50 -13.18 12.50
N THR A 474 17.68 -11.85 12.51
CA THR A 474 18.77 -11.16 13.24
C THR A 474 18.31 -9.99 14.12
N ALA A 475 17.01 -9.70 14.20
CA ALA A 475 16.48 -8.67 15.10
C ALA A 475 16.49 -9.11 16.58
N ASP A 476 16.04 -10.34 16.86
CA ASP A 476 15.72 -10.79 18.23
C ASP A 476 16.79 -11.73 18.82
N GLU A 477 17.95 -11.20 19.25
CA GLU A 477 18.95 -11.99 19.99
C GLU A 477 19.97 -11.17 20.84
N GLU A 478 19.50 -10.29 21.74
CA GLU A 478 20.35 -9.63 22.77
C GLU A 478 19.83 -9.68 24.24
N GLU A 479 19.53 -10.87 24.79
CA GLU A 479 19.88 -11.21 26.19
C GLU A 479 20.09 -12.74 26.35
N GLY A 480 21.18 -13.17 27.00
CA GLY A 480 21.52 -14.58 27.22
C GLY A 480 23.00 -14.91 26.95
N SER A 481 23.58 -15.91 27.63
CA SER A 481 25.05 -16.11 27.63
C SER A 481 25.54 -17.56 27.78
N ASP A 482 26.70 -17.80 27.16
CA ASP A 482 27.74 -18.83 27.41
C ASP A 482 27.53 -20.28 26.91
N ASP A 483 28.45 -20.67 25.99
CA ASP A 483 29.15 -21.96 25.78
C ASP A 483 28.36 -23.28 25.49
N ASP A 484 28.84 -24.24 24.66
CA ASP A 484 30.18 -24.44 24.05
C ASP A 484 30.13 -25.20 22.69
N ASP A 485 31.25 -25.22 21.95
CA ASP A 485 31.49 -25.78 20.59
C ASP A 485 31.66 -27.35 20.60
N GLU A 486 31.21 -28.07 19.56
CA GLU A 486 31.94 -29.27 19.07
C GLU A 486 31.69 -29.55 17.57
N ARG A 487 32.74 -29.94 16.82
CA ARG A 487 32.75 -30.02 15.33
C ARG A 487 33.49 -31.27 14.83
N MET A 488 33.15 -31.79 13.63
CA MET A 488 34.05 -32.64 12.82
C MET A 488 33.83 -32.58 11.28
N ASP A 489 34.61 -31.73 10.60
CA ASP A 489 35.59 -32.05 9.54
C ASP A 489 35.33 -33.02 8.33
N VAL A 490 35.12 -32.41 7.15
CA VAL A 490 35.79 -32.55 5.80
C VAL A 490 35.74 -33.84 4.92
N GLU A 491 35.78 -33.61 3.59
CA GLU A 491 36.11 -34.46 2.40
C GLU A 491 34.99 -35.34 1.77
N GLY A 492 34.77 -35.41 0.44
CA GLY A 492 35.23 -34.59 -0.69
C GLY A 492 35.31 -35.30 -2.08
N GLY A 493 34.70 -34.74 -3.15
CA GLY A 493 35.24 -34.79 -4.53
C GLY A 493 34.61 -35.65 -5.67
N ASN A 494 33.74 -35.00 -6.48
CA ASN A 494 33.88 -34.79 -7.96
C ASN A 494 33.46 -35.85 -9.05
N SER A 495 32.91 -35.32 -10.16
CA SER A 495 32.78 -35.84 -11.57
C SER A 495 31.75 -36.96 -11.88
N ALA A 496 31.11 -37.07 -13.06
CA ALA A 496 30.82 -36.20 -14.24
C ALA A 496 29.92 -37.03 -15.24
N GLY A 497 29.25 -36.52 -16.30
CA GLY A 497 29.07 -35.16 -16.87
C GLY A 497 28.91 -35.20 -18.41
N GLY A 498 28.03 -34.36 -19.01
CA GLY A 498 27.72 -34.26 -20.46
C GLY A 498 26.29 -34.71 -20.85
N ASN A 499 25.67 -34.26 -21.95
CA ASN A 499 26.17 -33.41 -23.04
C ASN A 499 25.03 -32.62 -23.74
N ASP A 500 25.33 -31.36 -24.04
CA ASP A 500 24.74 -30.39 -24.99
C ASP A 500 24.28 -30.94 -26.38
N GLU A 501 23.24 -30.31 -26.96
CA GLU A 501 23.21 -29.65 -28.31
C GLU A 501 21.81 -29.01 -28.58
N TYR A 502 21.71 -27.68 -28.72
CA TYR A 502 20.47 -26.92 -29.05
C TYR A 502 20.39 -26.62 -30.56
N ASP A 503 19.18 -26.40 -31.09
CA ASP A 503 18.88 -25.21 -31.93
C ASP A 503 17.37 -24.91 -31.99
N PHE A 504 17.00 -23.65 -32.23
CA PHE A 504 15.61 -23.15 -32.36
C PHE A 504 15.16 -23.15 -33.84
N ASP A 505 13.88 -22.81 -34.12
CA ASP A 505 13.46 -21.94 -35.25
C ASP A 505 11.92 -21.99 -35.54
N ASN A 506 11.24 -20.84 -35.43
CA ASN A 506 9.87 -20.46 -35.89
C ASN A 506 8.62 -20.90 -35.07
N TYR A 507 7.58 -20.07 -34.90
CA TYR A 507 7.49 -18.59 -34.65
C TYR A 507 6.02 -18.15 -34.45
N ASP A 508 5.80 -17.11 -33.62
CA ASP A 508 4.83 -15.98 -33.69
C ASP A 508 3.28 -16.13 -33.82
N ASP A 509 2.60 -14.98 -33.63
CA ASP A 509 1.24 -14.53 -34.02
C ASP A 509 0.04 -14.68 -33.00
N ASP A 510 0.02 -13.85 -31.93
CA ASP A 510 -0.95 -12.73 -31.68
C ASP A 510 -2.49 -12.93 -31.45
N GLU A 511 -3.26 -12.04 -30.77
CA GLU A 511 -3.01 -10.70 -30.15
C GLU A 511 -4.10 -10.31 -29.09
N GLY A 512 -3.78 -9.34 -28.19
CA GLY A 512 -4.71 -8.41 -27.47
C GLY A 512 -5.72 -8.98 -26.43
N THR A 513 -6.08 -8.33 -25.32
CA THR A 513 -5.77 -7.02 -24.66
C THR A 513 -6.40 -7.08 -23.23
N ALA A 514 -6.29 -6.20 -22.22
CA ALA A 514 -5.59 -4.94 -21.87
C ALA A 514 -5.53 -4.87 -20.29
N GLY A 515 -5.07 -3.85 -19.56
CA GLY A 515 -4.51 -2.52 -19.88
C GLY A 515 -4.11 -1.63 -18.67
N LEU A 516 -4.04 -2.15 -17.43
CA LEU A 516 -3.51 -1.48 -16.23
C LEU A 516 -2.82 -2.54 -15.34
N GLY A 517 -1.57 -2.37 -14.87
CA GLY A 517 -0.59 -1.33 -15.19
C GLY A 517 0.84 -1.67 -14.71
N ILE A 518 1.16 -2.96 -14.50
CA ILE A 518 2.46 -3.41 -14.00
C ILE A 518 3.44 -3.59 -15.18
N ASP A 519 3.81 -2.51 -15.86
CA ASP A 519 4.79 -2.60 -16.95
C ASP A 519 6.25 -2.58 -16.42
N GLY A 520 6.53 -3.53 -15.52
CA GLY A 520 7.75 -3.58 -14.69
C GLY A 520 8.58 -4.86 -14.79
N VAL A 521 8.05 -5.97 -15.33
CA VAL A 521 8.84 -7.22 -15.49
C VAL A 521 8.51 -7.92 -16.81
N VAL A 522 9.46 -7.95 -17.74
CA VAL A 522 9.42 -8.76 -18.96
C VAL A 522 10.24 -10.03 -18.73
N VAL A 523 9.58 -11.18 -18.60
CA VAL A 523 10.29 -12.47 -18.62
C VAL A 523 10.64 -12.80 -20.07
N ALA A 524 11.88 -12.49 -20.46
CA ALA A 524 12.33 -12.63 -21.84
C ALA A 524 12.71 -14.08 -22.19
N ASP A 525 11.86 -14.76 -22.98
CA ASP A 525 12.27 -15.93 -23.75
C ASP A 525 13.05 -15.44 -24.99
N PRO A 526 14.30 -15.88 -25.25
CA PRO A 526 15.21 -15.13 -26.12
C PRO A 526 15.08 -15.50 -27.61
N GLY A 527 14.01 -15.05 -28.29
CA GLY A 527 13.76 -15.49 -29.68
C GLY A 527 13.01 -14.60 -30.68
N GLU A 528 12.12 -13.69 -30.28
CA GLU A 528 11.25 -12.96 -31.22
C GLU A 528 11.45 -11.43 -31.18
N ASN A 529 11.34 -10.82 -32.36
CA ASN A 529 11.77 -9.45 -32.64
C ASN A 529 10.77 -8.79 -33.62
N VAL A 530 9.53 -8.66 -33.17
CA VAL A 530 8.40 -8.11 -33.93
C VAL A 530 8.63 -6.63 -34.24
N GLU A 531 8.24 -6.19 -35.44
CA GLU A 531 8.26 -4.78 -35.86
C GLU A 531 6.83 -4.23 -35.79
N ASP A 532 6.38 -3.83 -34.59
CA ASP A 532 5.01 -3.32 -34.34
C ASP A 532 4.78 -1.91 -34.91
N ASP A 533 4.38 -1.87 -36.19
CA ASP A 533 4.23 -0.67 -37.02
C ASP A 533 2.82 -0.03 -36.88
N GLU A 534 2.20 0.02 -35.68
CA GLU A 534 0.93 0.75 -35.47
C GLU A 534 0.74 1.43 -34.08
N ASN A 535 0.78 2.77 -34.08
CA ASN A 535 0.38 3.74 -33.00
C ASN A 535 1.46 4.22 -32.00
N ASP A 536 2.58 4.74 -32.53
CA ASP A 536 3.57 5.58 -31.80
C ASP A 536 2.94 6.77 -31.03
N SER A 537 2.75 6.62 -29.71
CA SER A 537 2.75 7.78 -28.80
C SER A 537 3.26 7.45 -27.40
N GLU A 538 2.86 6.32 -26.81
CA GLU A 538 3.28 5.96 -25.44
C GLU A 538 4.70 5.38 -25.43
N ALA A 539 5.12 4.72 -26.52
CA ALA A 539 6.49 4.26 -26.73
C ALA A 539 7.55 5.38 -26.85
N GLU A 540 7.17 6.65 -27.01
CA GLU A 540 8.11 7.79 -26.93
C GLU A 540 8.42 8.19 -25.47
N ASP A 541 7.54 7.90 -24.50
CA ASP A 541 7.71 8.32 -23.10
C ASP A 541 8.53 7.31 -22.26
N ASP A 542 8.59 6.04 -22.69
CA ASP A 542 9.51 4.99 -22.19
C ASP A 542 10.98 5.19 -22.64
N LEU A 543 11.24 6.12 -23.57
CA LEU A 543 12.56 6.37 -24.15
C LEU A 543 13.19 7.63 -23.56
N ILE A 544 14.23 7.46 -22.74
CA ILE A 544 14.98 8.59 -22.16
C ILE A 544 15.79 9.29 -23.25
N LYS A 545 15.29 10.42 -23.76
CA LYS A 545 15.96 11.19 -24.81
C LYS A 545 17.21 11.84 -24.20
N ARG A 546 18.32 11.88 -24.95
CA ARG A 546 19.59 12.47 -24.46
C ARG A 546 19.54 13.97 -24.10
N SER A 547 18.44 14.64 -24.43
CA SER A 547 18.13 16.03 -24.07
C SER A 547 17.44 16.18 -22.72
N ASP A 548 16.92 15.10 -22.15
CA ASP A 548 16.04 15.15 -21.00
C ASP A 548 16.83 15.28 -19.70
N ASN A 549 16.21 15.93 -18.72
CA ASN A 549 16.80 16.12 -17.40
C ASN A 549 16.19 15.08 -16.47
N LEU A 550 16.99 14.11 -16.03
CA LEU A 550 16.55 13.18 -15.00
C LEU A 550 16.73 13.79 -13.60
N ILE A 551 15.72 13.61 -12.76
CA ILE A 551 15.71 14.10 -11.37
C ILE A 551 15.32 12.96 -10.44
N LEU A 552 16.23 12.62 -9.55
CA LEU A 552 16.06 11.65 -8.48
C LEU A 552 15.32 12.34 -7.32
N VAL A 553 14.19 11.78 -6.91
CA VAL A 553 13.34 12.27 -5.82
C VAL A 553 13.16 11.16 -4.78
N GLY A 554 13.75 11.35 -3.59
CA GLY A 554 13.49 10.48 -2.45
C GLY A 554 12.15 10.84 -1.83
N HIS A 555 11.14 10.00 -2.09
CA HIS A 555 9.77 10.20 -1.65
C HIS A 555 9.46 9.31 -0.44
N VAL A 556 8.64 9.83 0.48
CA VAL A 556 8.22 9.17 1.72
C VAL A 556 6.72 9.34 1.82
N GLU A 557 5.99 8.23 1.82
CA GLU A 557 4.52 8.17 1.90
C GLU A 557 4.11 7.16 2.99
N ASP A 558 3.84 7.68 4.18
CA ASP A 558 3.53 6.95 5.42
C ASP A 558 4.55 5.89 5.83
N VAL A 559 4.39 4.65 5.34
CA VAL A 559 5.30 3.51 5.58
C VAL A 559 6.08 3.10 4.34
N CYS A 560 5.67 3.59 3.16
CA CYS A 560 6.35 3.40 1.89
C CYS A 560 7.43 4.46 1.70
N VAL A 561 8.53 4.06 1.06
CA VAL A 561 9.71 4.88 0.86
C VAL A 561 10.28 4.55 -0.52
N ASN A 562 10.12 5.47 -1.47
CA ASN A 562 10.35 5.22 -2.88
C ASN A 562 11.45 6.14 -3.42
N MET A 563 12.17 5.66 -4.42
CA MET A 563 13.20 6.38 -5.16
C MET A 563 12.68 6.68 -6.57
N GLU A 564 11.95 7.78 -6.72
CA GLU A 564 11.32 8.18 -7.99
C GLU A 564 12.35 8.81 -8.95
N VAL A 565 12.32 8.38 -10.22
CA VAL A 565 13.16 8.92 -11.29
C VAL A 565 12.27 9.72 -12.25
N TYR A 566 12.26 11.04 -12.08
CA TYR A 566 11.50 11.96 -12.94
C TYR A 566 12.24 12.29 -14.23
N VAL A 567 11.52 12.23 -15.36
CA VAL A 567 11.89 12.88 -16.62
C VAL A 567 11.34 14.31 -16.61
N TRP A 568 12.21 15.29 -16.87
CA TRP A 568 11.81 16.69 -17.06
C TRP A 568 12.34 17.29 -18.36
N ASN A 569 11.43 17.67 -19.25
CA ASN A 569 11.72 18.33 -20.52
C ASN A 569 10.98 19.67 -20.62
N ARG A 570 11.75 20.77 -20.75
CA ARG A 570 11.19 22.14 -20.76
C ARG A 570 10.45 22.49 -22.05
N ASP A 571 10.96 22.02 -23.19
CA ASP A 571 10.46 22.45 -24.50
C ASP A 571 9.17 21.69 -24.87
N GLU A 572 9.01 20.47 -24.37
CA GLU A 572 7.77 19.68 -24.40
C GLU A 572 6.83 20.07 -23.25
N GLY A 573 7.38 20.49 -22.09
CA GLY A 573 6.63 20.90 -20.90
C GLY A 573 6.28 19.74 -19.96
N SER A 574 6.81 18.55 -20.22
CA SER A 574 6.56 17.32 -19.48
C SER A 574 7.35 17.24 -18.17
N LEU A 575 6.69 16.67 -17.15
CA LEU A 575 7.27 16.27 -15.87
C LEU A 575 6.51 15.02 -15.41
N TYR A 576 7.14 13.85 -15.46
CA TYR A 576 6.53 12.57 -15.09
C TYR A 576 7.57 11.65 -14.44
N VAL A 577 7.11 10.67 -13.66
CA VAL A 577 7.95 9.57 -13.15
C VAL A 577 8.08 8.54 -14.27
N HIS A 578 9.31 8.19 -14.64
CA HIS A 578 9.58 7.15 -15.66
C HIS A 578 9.66 5.76 -15.01
N HIS A 579 10.24 5.69 -13.82
CA HIS A 579 10.27 4.49 -12.97
C HIS A 579 10.61 4.90 -11.54
N ASP A 580 10.33 4.02 -10.59
CA ASP A 580 10.78 4.13 -9.21
C ASP A 580 11.25 2.77 -8.67
N PHE A 581 11.77 2.76 -7.44
CA PHE A 581 12.12 1.53 -6.73
C PHE A 581 12.07 1.74 -5.20
N LEU A 582 11.75 0.66 -4.47
CA LEU A 582 11.56 0.69 -3.03
C LEU A 582 12.89 0.78 -2.28
N LEU A 583 12.96 1.65 -1.27
CA LEU A 583 14.13 1.82 -0.40
C LEU A 583 13.93 1.14 0.96
N PRO A 584 14.97 0.48 1.51
CA PRO A 584 14.87 -0.22 2.80
C PRO A 584 14.79 0.70 4.02
N SER A 585 14.96 2.01 3.85
CA SER A 585 14.87 3.02 4.92
C SER A 585 14.79 4.44 4.35
N TYR A 586 14.14 5.34 5.08
CA TYR A 586 13.99 6.77 4.77
C TYR A 586 15.29 7.41 4.23
N PRO A 587 15.33 7.90 2.98
CA PRO A 587 16.49 8.58 2.42
C PRO A 587 16.62 10.00 3.00
N LEU A 588 17.86 10.43 3.19
CA LEU A 588 18.23 11.75 3.70
C LEU A 588 19.11 12.52 2.71
N CYS A 589 19.87 11.81 1.88
CA CYS A 589 20.73 12.38 0.86
C CYS A 589 20.93 11.42 -0.32
N ILE A 590 21.03 11.98 -1.53
CA ILE A 590 21.29 11.26 -2.78
C ILE A 590 22.43 11.98 -3.50
N GLU A 591 23.46 11.25 -3.93
CA GLU A 591 24.54 11.77 -4.77
C GLU A 591 24.74 10.83 -5.97
N TRP A 592 24.71 11.39 -7.19
CA TRP A 592 24.93 10.65 -8.42
C TRP A 592 26.43 10.33 -8.65
N LEU A 593 26.71 9.13 -9.15
CA LEU A 593 28.06 8.58 -9.35
C LEU A 593 28.26 8.11 -10.79
N ASN A 594 29.37 8.53 -11.41
CA ASN A 594 29.77 8.08 -12.74
C ASN A 594 30.77 6.88 -12.70
N HIS A 595 30.77 6.12 -11.60
CA HIS A 595 31.79 5.09 -11.30
C HIS A 595 31.14 3.78 -10.89
N ASP A 596 31.12 2.84 -11.83
CA ASP A 596 30.80 1.45 -11.55
C ASP A 596 32.11 0.65 -11.31
N PRO A 597 32.29 0.00 -10.15
CA PRO A 597 33.44 -0.87 -9.89
C PRO A 597 33.39 -2.22 -10.64
N SER A 598 32.26 -2.59 -11.26
CA SER A 598 32.08 -3.85 -11.98
C SER A 598 32.45 -3.76 -13.47
N ALA A 599 32.07 -2.67 -14.14
CA ALA A 599 32.35 -2.42 -15.55
C ALA A 599 33.72 -1.76 -15.79
N ARG A 600 33.95 -1.35 -17.05
CA ARG A 600 35.11 -0.55 -17.49
C ARG A 600 34.72 0.76 -18.15
N GLU A 601 33.43 0.96 -18.32
CA GLU A 601 32.84 2.17 -18.89
C GLU A 601 32.16 2.94 -17.74
N ALA A 602 31.75 4.18 -17.98
CA ALA A 602 31.20 5.00 -16.92
C ALA A 602 29.71 4.67 -16.75
N GLY A 603 29.32 4.16 -15.57
CA GLY A 603 27.96 3.72 -15.26
C GLY A 603 27.10 4.83 -14.64
N ASN A 604 25.78 4.66 -14.69
CA ASN A 604 24.79 5.65 -14.25
C ASN A 604 24.25 5.33 -12.85
N LEU A 605 25.11 5.37 -11.82
CA LEU A 605 24.74 4.92 -10.47
C LEU A 605 24.29 6.08 -9.56
N CYS A 606 23.48 5.79 -8.54
CA CYS A 606 23.23 6.71 -7.43
C CYS A 606 23.55 6.09 -6.07
N ALA A 607 24.23 6.84 -5.20
CA ALA A 607 24.41 6.48 -3.80
C ALA A 607 23.38 7.20 -2.93
N ILE A 608 22.72 6.45 -2.04
CA ILE A 608 21.65 6.92 -1.17
C ILE A 608 22.06 6.73 0.28
N GLY A 609 22.12 7.82 1.03
CA GLY A 609 22.30 7.83 2.48
C GLY A 609 20.93 7.90 3.16
N THR A 610 20.67 6.98 4.08
CA THR A 610 19.37 6.81 4.75
C THR A 610 19.47 7.03 6.25
N MET A 611 18.35 6.84 6.96
CA MET A 611 18.32 6.72 8.42
C MET A 611 19.13 5.51 8.95
N ASP A 612 19.43 4.53 8.11
CA ASP A 612 20.26 3.37 8.42
C ASP A 612 21.77 3.68 8.26
N PRO A 613 22.69 2.98 8.95
CA PRO A 613 24.13 3.28 8.91
C PRO A 613 24.86 2.68 7.69
N ILE A 614 24.12 2.25 6.68
CA ILE A 614 24.59 1.64 5.43
C ILE A 614 24.19 2.57 4.28
N ILE A 615 25.13 2.84 3.37
CA ILE A 615 24.84 3.57 2.13
C ILE A 615 24.50 2.53 1.06
N THR A 616 23.37 2.67 0.38
CA THR A 616 22.99 1.79 -0.74
C THR A 616 23.37 2.43 -2.06
N VAL A 617 23.84 1.63 -3.02
CA VAL A 617 24.18 2.10 -4.37
C VAL A 617 23.37 1.33 -5.40
N TRP A 618 22.63 2.06 -6.23
CA TRP A 618 21.68 1.55 -7.22
C TRP A 618 22.10 1.97 -8.63
N ASP A 619 21.65 1.23 -9.65
CA ASP A 619 21.83 1.57 -11.06
C ASP A 619 20.55 2.19 -11.61
N LEU A 620 20.66 3.35 -12.25
CA LEU A 620 19.53 4.09 -12.84
C LEU A 620 19.25 3.67 -14.29
N ASP A 621 20.14 2.87 -14.89
CA ASP A 621 19.89 2.21 -16.18
C ASP A 621 19.20 0.84 -16.01
N ILE A 622 18.72 0.53 -14.79
CA ILE A 622 17.93 -0.66 -14.43
C ILE A 622 16.59 -0.22 -13.81
N ARG A 623 15.46 -0.52 -14.48
CA ARG A 623 14.11 -0.31 -13.92
C ARG A 623 13.74 -1.45 -12.96
N ASP A 624 12.85 -1.15 -12.02
CA ASP A 624 12.21 -2.17 -11.16
C ASP A 624 13.22 -2.97 -10.29
N SER A 625 14.34 -2.35 -9.94
CA SER A 625 15.41 -2.98 -9.17
C SER A 625 14.99 -3.23 -7.72
N LEU A 626 14.94 -4.50 -7.31
CA LEU A 626 14.54 -4.90 -5.94
C LEU A 626 15.68 -4.80 -4.90
N GLU A 627 16.94 -4.76 -5.34
CA GLU A 627 18.11 -4.69 -4.46
C GLU A 627 19.20 -3.76 -5.00
N PRO A 628 19.95 -3.05 -4.14
CA PRO A 628 21.06 -2.21 -4.55
C PRO A 628 22.25 -3.06 -5.03
N VAL A 629 22.83 -2.66 -6.17
CA VAL A 629 24.03 -3.25 -6.81
C VAL A 629 25.16 -3.52 -5.80
N TYR A 630 25.36 -2.60 -4.85
CA TYR A 630 26.17 -2.87 -3.66
C TYR A 630 25.79 -2.01 -2.45
N LYS A 631 26.12 -2.53 -1.25
CA LYS A 631 25.86 -1.94 0.06
C LYS A 631 27.21 -1.54 0.68
N LEU A 632 27.41 -0.26 1.03
CA LEU A 632 28.65 0.24 1.67
C LEU A 632 28.52 0.26 3.20
N GLY A 633 29.40 -0.48 3.87
CA GLY A 633 29.35 -0.71 5.31
C GLY A 633 28.52 -1.93 5.69
N SER A 634 28.45 -2.23 6.98
CA SER A 634 27.69 -3.35 7.51
C SER A 634 27.30 -3.09 8.96
N LYS A 635 26.03 -3.38 9.30
CA LYS A 635 25.54 -3.39 10.70
C LYS A 635 26.40 -4.32 11.59
N GLY A 636 27.00 -5.36 11.00
CA GLY A 636 27.85 -6.36 11.66
C GLY A 636 27.04 -7.44 12.37
N SER A 637 27.55 -8.67 12.39
CA SER A 637 26.86 -9.81 13.02
C SER A 637 27.83 -10.65 13.84
N LYS A 638 27.56 -10.77 15.15
CA LYS A 638 28.30 -11.66 16.06
C LYS A 638 28.14 -13.13 15.62
N LYS A 639 26.91 -13.51 15.25
CA LYS A 639 26.48 -14.85 14.80
C LYS A 639 27.19 -15.26 13.50
N LYS A 640 27.14 -14.43 12.45
CA LYS A 640 27.84 -14.65 11.16
C LYS A 640 29.34 -14.28 11.18
N LYS A 641 29.88 -13.79 12.30
CA LYS A 641 31.26 -13.27 12.48
C LYS A 641 31.66 -12.13 11.52
N ILE A 642 30.67 -11.39 11.02
CA ILE A 642 30.87 -10.22 10.15
C ILE A 642 31.19 -9.00 11.04
N PRO A 643 32.37 -8.35 10.89
CA PRO A 643 32.71 -7.18 11.69
C PRO A 643 31.86 -5.96 11.27
N LYS A 644 31.36 -5.19 12.24
CA LYS A 644 30.70 -3.90 11.96
C LYS A 644 31.69 -2.93 11.31
N CYS A 645 31.31 -2.35 10.17
CA CYS A 645 32.13 -1.39 9.42
C CYS A 645 31.24 -0.27 8.85
N GLY A 646 31.82 0.91 8.62
CA GLY A 646 31.06 2.10 8.23
C GLY A 646 30.52 2.90 9.42
N HIS A 647 29.32 3.46 9.25
CA HIS A 647 28.70 4.34 10.24
C HIS A 647 28.12 3.59 11.45
N ARG A 648 27.58 4.34 12.41
CA ARG A 648 26.90 3.82 13.61
C ARG A 648 25.46 4.35 13.75
N ASP A 649 25.08 5.26 12.88
CA ASP A 649 23.94 6.17 12.94
C ASP A 649 23.66 6.62 11.49
N ALA A 650 22.55 7.31 11.24
CA ALA A 650 22.07 7.77 9.94
C ALA A 650 23.13 8.56 9.12
N VAL A 651 23.02 8.53 7.79
CA VAL A 651 23.92 9.21 6.84
C VAL A 651 23.25 10.48 6.29
N LEU A 652 23.84 11.64 6.60
CA LEU A 652 23.20 12.96 6.48
C LEU A 652 23.53 13.73 5.19
N ASP A 653 24.69 13.47 4.58
CA ASP A 653 25.11 14.02 3.29
C ASP A 653 26.10 13.06 2.62
N LEU A 654 26.20 13.14 1.29
CA LEU A 654 27.14 12.36 0.48
C LEU A 654 27.90 13.32 -0.44
N ALA A 655 29.14 13.00 -0.81
CA ALA A 655 29.89 13.78 -1.78
C ALA A 655 30.79 12.91 -2.63
N TRP A 656 30.60 12.93 -3.94
CA TRP A 656 31.40 12.18 -4.89
C TRP A 656 32.62 12.97 -5.36
N ASN A 657 33.72 12.26 -5.66
CA ASN A 657 34.97 12.88 -6.10
C ASN A 657 35.14 12.74 -7.61
N SER A 658 34.65 13.73 -8.37
CA SER A 658 34.72 13.74 -9.84
C SER A 658 36.14 13.69 -10.44
N ALA A 659 37.20 13.89 -9.64
CA ALA A 659 38.59 13.73 -10.05
C ALA A 659 39.23 12.39 -9.61
N PHE A 660 38.63 11.69 -8.66
CA PHE A 660 38.98 10.33 -8.25
C PHE A 660 37.69 9.49 -8.16
N PRO A 661 37.14 9.01 -9.30
CA PRO A 661 35.80 8.44 -9.39
C PRO A 661 35.46 7.31 -8.39
N HIS A 662 36.46 6.52 -7.97
CA HIS A 662 36.34 5.47 -6.94
C HIS A 662 36.20 6.01 -5.50
N VAL A 663 36.18 7.32 -5.27
CA VAL A 663 36.13 7.93 -3.91
C VAL A 663 34.81 8.61 -3.66
N LEU A 664 34.10 8.11 -2.65
CA LEU A 664 32.88 8.71 -2.08
C LEU A 664 33.16 9.16 -0.64
N ALA A 665 32.64 10.32 -0.24
CA ALA A 665 32.65 10.79 1.14
C ALA A 665 31.24 10.84 1.72
N SER A 666 31.10 10.62 3.02
CA SER A 666 29.80 10.59 3.70
C SER A 666 29.80 11.34 5.03
N GLY A 667 28.70 12.05 5.30
CA GLY A 667 28.45 12.85 6.49
C GLY A 667 27.65 12.09 7.55
N SER A 668 28.23 11.97 8.74
CA SER A 668 27.59 11.56 10.01
C SER A 668 28.72 11.50 11.03
N THR A 669 29.54 10.45 10.94
CA THR A 669 30.99 10.50 11.13
C THR A 669 31.64 10.65 9.75
N CYS A 670 32.52 11.62 9.51
CA CYS A 670 33.09 11.79 8.16
C CYS A 670 33.97 10.59 7.76
N ILE A 671 33.54 9.82 6.76
CA ILE A 671 34.25 8.65 6.23
C ILE A 671 34.55 8.88 4.74
N LEU A 672 35.74 8.46 4.30
CA LEU A 672 36.12 8.33 2.91
C LEU A 672 36.10 6.84 2.53
N TRP A 673 35.31 6.51 1.52
CA TRP A 673 35.09 5.17 0.99
C TRP A 673 35.88 4.96 -0.29
N ASP A 674 36.21 3.70 -0.55
CA ASP A 674 36.85 3.22 -1.78
C ASP A 674 35.87 2.27 -2.48
N LEU A 675 35.21 2.77 -3.54
CA LEU A 675 34.13 2.08 -4.25
C LEU A 675 34.61 0.79 -4.93
N ASP A 676 35.88 0.73 -5.33
CA ASP A 676 36.51 -0.46 -5.92
C ASP A 676 36.66 -1.62 -4.90
N THR A 677 36.49 -1.35 -3.59
CA THR A 677 36.63 -2.33 -2.51
C THR A 677 35.39 -2.47 -1.62
N GLY A 678 34.47 -1.51 -1.67
CA GLY A 678 33.33 -1.40 -0.75
C GLY A 678 33.72 -1.07 0.70
N THR A 679 34.99 -0.72 0.97
CA THR A 679 35.51 -0.56 2.35
C THR A 679 35.78 0.91 2.73
N PRO A 680 35.64 1.26 4.04
CA PRO A 680 36.03 2.58 4.53
C PRO A 680 37.56 2.69 4.55
N ASN A 681 38.11 3.59 3.74
CA ASN A 681 39.55 3.79 3.56
C ASN A 681 40.13 4.73 4.63
N THR A 682 39.40 5.79 5.01
CA THR A 682 39.82 6.74 6.06
C THR A 682 38.61 7.28 6.83
N THR A 683 38.64 7.18 8.17
CA THR A 683 37.64 7.77 9.07
C THR A 683 38.24 8.98 9.79
N ILE A 684 37.52 10.10 9.81
CA ILE A 684 37.99 11.36 10.40
C ILE A 684 37.33 11.58 11.77
N GLU A 685 38.02 11.23 12.86
CA GLU A 685 37.53 11.34 14.25
C GLU A 685 37.76 12.74 14.87
N ALA A 686 37.48 13.82 14.12
CA ALA A 686 37.83 15.21 14.49
C ALA A 686 36.62 16.11 14.87
N PHE A 687 35.48 15.48 15.18
CA PHE A 687 34.18 16.12 15.41
C PHE A 687 33.68 15.80 16.83
N GLU A 688 32.96 16.73 17.46
CA GLU A 688 32.36 16.51 18.78
C GLU A 688 30.89 16.06 18.65
N GLU A 689 30.24 16.34 17.51
CA GLU A 689 28.85 16.00 17.16
C GLU A 689 28.74 15.50 15.70
N LYS A 690 27.53 15.22 15.21
CA LYS A 690 27.29 14.74 13.83
C LYS A 690 27.73 15.73 12.75
N VAL A 691 28.24 15.20 11.65
CA VAL A 691 28.62 15.94 10.42
C VAL A 691 27.41 15.96 9.48
N GLN A 692 26.72 17.10 9.40
CA GLN A 692 25.51 17.28 8.58
C GLN A 692 25.80 17.46 7.08
N ALA A 693 26.96 18.02 6.72
CA ALA A 693 27.28 18.36 5.34
C ALA A 693 28.75 18.12 5.01
N VAL A 694 29.03 17.66 3.80
CA VAL A 694 30.34 17.25 3.31
C VAL A 694 30.43 17.59 1.82
N LYS A 695 31.42 18.36 1.36
CA LYS A 695 31.68 18.54 -0.09
C LYS A 695 33.19 18.69 -0.39
N PHE A 696 33.66 18.00 -1.43
CA PHE A 696 35.04 18.08 -1.93
C PHE A 696 35.36 19.46 -2.55
N HIS A 697 36.64 19.87 -2.50
CA HIS A 697 37.08 21.13 -3.11
C HIS A 697 37.23 20.98 -4.65
N PRO A 698 36.50 21.76 -5.48
CA PRO A 698 36.35 21.51 -6.92
C PRO A 698 37.63 21.37 -7.75
N THR A 699 38.73 22.02 -7.35
CA THR A 699 40.02 21.95 -8.08
C THR A 699 41.15 21.30 -7.28
N GLU A 700 40.89 20.88 -6.04
CA GLU A 700 41.91 20.28 -5.15
C GLU A 700 41.28 19.06 -4.47
N PRO A 701 41.08 17.95 -5.20
CA PRO A 701 40.23 16.81 -4.79
C PRO A 701 40.75 15.98 -3.61
N HIS A 702 41.81 16.46 -2.95
CA HIS A 702 42.34 15.95 -1.71
C HIS A 702 41.91 16.78 -0.49
N GLN A 703 41.11 17.84 -0.70
CA GLN A 703 40.55 18.68 0.36
C GLN A 703 39.04 18.51 0.42
N ILE A 704 38.54 18.45 1.65
CA ILE A 704 37.12 18.23 1.95
C ILE A 704 36.63 19.25 2.99
N LEU A 705 35.52 19.91 2.67
CA LEU A 705 34.83 20.86 3.53
C LEU A 705 33.68 20.13 4.23
N THR A 706 33.47 20.43 5.51
CA THR A 706 32.47 19.77 6.34
C THR A 706 31.73 20.78 7.24
N GLY A 707 30.42 20.59 7.39
CA GLY A 707 29.56 21.25 8.37
C GLY A 707 29.16 20.27 9.47
N CYS A 708 29.12 20.73 10.72
CA CYS A 708 28.88 19.91 11.90
C CYS A 708 27.91 20.59 12.87
N CYS A 709 27.13 19.78 13.59
CA CYS A 709 26.25 20.21 14.68
C CYS A 709 27.01 20.95 15.80
N ASP A 710 28.32 20.74 15.97
CA ASP A 710 29.13 21.50 16.94
C ASP A 710 29.36 22.98 16.56
N GLY A 711 28.78 23.44 15.44
CA GLY A 711 28.83 24.84 15.00
C GLY A 711 30.14 25.24 14.34
N PHE A 712 31.02 24.29 14.01
CA PHE A 712 32.25 24.55 13.26
C PHE A 712 32.18 23.99 11.84
N VAL A 713 32.42 24.86 10.86
CA VAL A 713 32.88 24.45 9.53
C VAL A 713 34.33 23.99 9.65
N ARG A 714 34.70 22.85 9.07
CA ARG A 714 36.09 22.35 9.03
C ARG A 714 36.53 22.01 7.61
N LEU A 715 37.78 22.32 7.29
CA LEU A 715 38.49 21.97 6.06
C LEU A 715 39.65 21.03 6.41
N PHE A 716 39.72 19.86 5.76
CA PHE A 716 40.74 18.84 5.96
C PHE A 716 41.59 18.61 4.70
N ASP A 717 42.81 18.11 4.89
CA ASP A 717 43.72 17.61 3.85
C ASP A 717 43.83 16.09 3.97
N CYS A 718 43.28 15.37 3.00
CA CYS A 718 43.11 13.92 3.03
C CYS A 718 44.35 13.12 2.57
N ARG A 719 45.49 13.79 2.30
CA ARG A 719 46.70 13.14 1.77
C ARG A 719 47.48 12.31 2.80
N ASP A 720 47.26 12.54 4.09
CA ASP A 720 47.88 11.80 5.18
C ASP A 720 46.84 11.49 6.27
N PRO A 721 46.22 10.29 6.25
CA PRO A 721 45.28 9.84 7.27
C PRO A 721 45.86 9.85 8.70
N SER A 722 47.19 9.85 8.87
CA SER A 722 47.82 9.86 10.20
C SER A 722 47.90 11.24 10.86
N SER A 723 47.77 12.32 10.09
CA SER A 723 47.78 13.71 10.60
C SER A 723 46.50 14.51 10.30
N ILE A 724 45.53 13.91 9.60
CA ILE A 724 44.29 14.56 9.14
C ILE A 724 43.52 15.30 10.25
N ALA A 725 43.41 14.71 11.45
CA ALA A 725 42.71 15.33 12.59
C ALA A 725 43.46 16.55 13.18
N GLU A 726 44.80 16.54 13.15
CA GLU A 726 45.63 17.66 13.62
C GLU A 726 45.77 18.77 12.55
N SER A 727 45.65 18.41 11.27
CA SER A 727 45.86 19.31 10.12
C SER A 727 44.57 19.95 9.57
N CYS A 728 43.54 20.12 10.41
CA CYS A 728 42.29 20.77 10.01
C CYS A 728 42.30 22.29 10.24
N LYS A 729 41.69 23.04 9.32
CA LYS A 729 41.31 24.45 9.54
C LYS A 729 39.83 24.52 9.92
N ARG A 730 39.45 25.40 10.83
CA ARG A 730 38.05 25.54 11.28
C ARG A 730 37.59 26.97 11.46
N TRP A 731 36.29 27.20 11.25
CA TRP A 731 35.60 28.47 11.43
C TRP A 731 34.35 28.28 12.28
N GLN A 732 34.05 29.19 13.21
CA GLN A 732 32.93 29.06 14.14
C GLN A 732 31.71 29.89 13.70
N LEU A 733 30.54 29.24 13.72
CA LEU A 733 29.22 29.83 13.53
C LEU A 733 28.45 29.84 14.88
N PRO A 734 27.32 30.57 15.02
CA PRO A 734 26.65 30.78 16.30
C PRO A 734 25.59 29.72 16.62
N GLY A 735 25.37 28.79 15.69
CA GLY A 735 24.49 27.63 15.77
C GLY A 735 25.04 26.52 14.89
N GLU A 736 24.27 25.45 14.74
CA GLU A 736 24.63 24.24 14.00
C GLU A 736 24.82 24.54 12.50
N VAL A 737 25.62 23.74 11.78
CA VAL A 737 25.96 24.01 10.37
C VAL A 737 25.25 23.05 9.43
N GLU A 738 24.25 23.55 8.72
CA GLU A 738 23.32 22.74 7.91
C GLU A 738 23.91 22.33 6.55
N LYS A 739 24.42 23.31 5.79
CA LYS A 739 25.01 23.09 4.45
C LYS A 739 26.30 23.89 4.28
N VAL A 740 27.25 23.33 3.53
CA VAL A 740 28.52 23.97 3.14
C VAL A 740 28.72 23.87 1.63
N VAL A 741 29.11 24.97 0.98
CA VAL A 741 29.13 25.08 -0.49
C VAL A 741 30.35 25.88 -0.95
N TRP A 742 31.20 25.27 -1.78
CA TRP A 742 32.28 25.98 -2.47
C TRP A 742 31.73 26.92 -3.55
N ASN A 743 32.33 28.10 -3.72
CA ASN A 743 32.06 28.94 -4.87
C ASN A 743 32.62 28.28 -6.14
N PRO A 744 31.81 27.86 -7.12
CA PRO A 744 32.32 27.09 -8.27
C PRO A 744 33.28 27.89 -9.17
N GLN A 745 33.18 29.23 -9.15
CA GLN A 745 33.94 30.12 -10.04
C GLN A 745 35.28 30.58 -9.43
N ASP A 746 35.36 30.65 -8.10
CA ASP A 746 36.58 30.93 -7.35
C ASP A 746 36.53 30.17 -6.01
N PRO A 747 36.94 28.88 -5.99
CA PRO A 747 36.78 27.99 -4.83
C PRO A 747 37.70 28.34 -3.65
N ILE A 748 38.45 29.44 -3.75
CA ILE A 748 39.04 30.11 -2.58
C ILE A 748 37.96 30.57 -1.59
N TYR A 749 36.73 30.80 -2.06
CA TYR A 749 35.60 31.20 -1.22
C TYR A 749 34.58 30.07 -1.06
N PHE A 750 33.90 30.06 0.09
CA PHE A 750 32.78 29.16 0.36
C PHE A 750 31.67 29.87 1.14
N ALA A 751 30.45 29.35 1.01
CA ALA A 751 29.31 29.70 1.85
C ALA A 751 29.02 28.56 2.85
N ALA A 752 28.46 28.90 4.00
CA ALA A 752 27.91 27.95 4.96
C ALA A 752 26.65 28.54 5.60
N SER A 753 25.66 27.70 5.86
CA SER A 753 24.41 28.09 6.54
C SER A 753 24.29 27.51 7.96
N THR A 754 23.29 27.96 8.71
CA THR A 754 22.99 27.45 10.06
C THR A 754 21.50 27.20 10.32
N ASN A 755 21.22 26.39 11.35
CA ASN A 755 19.86 26.16 11.85
C ASN A 755 19.16 27.45 12.36
N GLY A 756 19.94 28.47 12.73
CA GLY A 756 19.44 29.80 13.08
C GLY A 756 19.13 30.74 11.90
N GLY A 757 19.01 30.23 10.68
CA GLY A 757 18.65 31.02 9.49
C GLY A 757 19.74 32.00 9.02
N GLU A 758 20.99 31.85 9.47
CA GLU A 758 22.13 32.66 8.99
C GLU A 758 22.84 31.98 7.81
N ILE A 759 23.25 32.79 6.84
CA ILE A 759 24.23 32.44 5.80
C ILE A 759 25.50 33.26 6.06
N ALA A 760 26.65 32.59 6.06
CA ALA A 760 27.97 33.20 6.22
C ALA A 760 28.87 32.86 5.03
N PHE A 761 29.64 33.85 4.58
CA PHE A 761 30.53 33.72 3.42
C PHE A 761 31.98 33.94 3.83
N PHE A 762 32.88 33.08 3.35
CA PHE A 762 34.24 32.94 3.85
C PHE A 762 35.27 32.99 2.72
N ASP A 763 36.48 33.42 3.07
CA ASP A 763 37.71 33.19 2.30
C ASP A 763 38.48 32.10 3.06
N ALA A 764 38.75 30.96 2.42
CA ALA A 764 39.41 29.82 3.05
C ALA A 764 40.80 30.17 3.63
N ARG A 765 41.43 31.26 3.18
CA ARG A 765 42.73 31.76 3.67
C ARG A 765 42.61 32.62 4.92
N GLN A 766 41.41 33.09 5.28
CA GLN A 766 41.15 33.99 6.42
C GLN A 766 40.50 33.25 7.60
N GLU A 767 40.58 33.80 8.81
CA GLU A 767 40.03 33.19 10.04
C GLU A 767 38.60 33.65 10.38
N LEU A 768 38.10 34.67 9.69
CA LEU A 768 36.80 35.29 9.92
C LEU A 768 35.97 35.28 8.63
N PRO A 769 34.63 35.17 8.72
CA PRO A 769 33.77 35.36 7.57
C PRO A 769 33.90 36.79 7.02
N LEU A 770 33.81 36.92 5.69
CA LEU A 770 33.76 38.18 4.97
C LEU A 770 32.48 38.95 5.33
N TRP A 771 31.37 38.24 5.44
CA TRP A 771 30.08 38.74 5.93
C TRP A 771 29.22 37.61 6.50
N LYS A 772 28.21 38.00 7.30
CA LYS A 772 27.11 37.15 7.73
C LYS A 772 25.78 37.83 7.43
N LYS A 773 24.74 37.04 7.19
CA LYS A 773 23.42 37.49 6.77
C LYS A 773 22.35 36.55 7.31
N SER A 774 21.49 37.03 8.21
CA SER A 774 20.19 36.36 8.45
C SER A 774 19.38 36.43 7.15
N ALA A 775 18.90 35.27 6.72
CA ALA A 775 18.27 35.00 5.44
C ALA A 775 16.85 34.42 5.61
N HIS A 776 16.67 33.51 6.56
CA HIS A 776 15.42 32.82 6.86
C HIS A 776 15.04 32.98 8.35
N THR A 777 13.81 32.63 8.71
CA THR A 777 13.37 32.61 10.11
C THR A 777 13.64 31.28 10.81
N GLU A 778 13.77 30.22 10.03
CA GLU A 778 14.12 28.86 10.46
C GLU A 778 15.44 28.44 9.77
N GLU A 779 15.82 27.18 9.89
CA GLU A 779 17.03 26.60 9.31
C GLU A 779 17.11 26.73 7.78
N VAL A 780 18.31 26.75 7.23
CA VAL A 780 18.53 26.86 5.77
C VAL A 780 18.86 25.48 5.21
N SER A 781 17.81 24.69 4.98
CA SER A 781 17.85 23.31 4.48
C SER A 781 18.56 23.18 3.13
N GLY A 782 18.34 24.14 2.22
CA GLY A 782 19.02 24.23 0.93
C GLY A 782 19.85 25.50 0.79
N LEU A 783 21.10 25.36 0.36
CA LEU A 783 22.00 26.46 0.00
C LEU A 783 22.77 26.06 -1.25
N ILE A 784 22.75 26.89 -2.29
CA ILE A 784 23.49 26.66 -3.54
C ILE A 784 24.05 27.97 -4.12
N LEU A 785 25.20 27.88 -4.78
CA LEU A 785 25.87 28.98 -5.49
C LEU A 785 25.90 28.65 -6.98
N SER A 786 25.35 29.50 -7.85
CA SER A 786 25.25 29.19 -9.28
C SER A 786 26.64 29.10 -9.92
N PRO A 787 27.00 27.98 -10.57
CA PRO A 787 28.24 27.87 -11.33
C PRO A 787 28.19 28.71 -12.63
N SER A 788 27.02 28.86 -13.26
CA SER A 788 26.87 29.65 -14.49
C SER A 788 26.88 31.16 -14.21
N ILE A 789 26.05 31.66 -13.29
CA ILE A 789 25.85 33.10 -13.08
C ILE A 789 26.71 33.67 -11.93
N PRO A 790 27.72 34.53 -12.22
CA PRO A 790 28.56 35.15 -11.20
C PRO A 790 27.77 35.98 -10.18
N GLY A 791 27.82 35.55 -8.93
CA GLY A 791 27.17 36.21 -7.81
C GLY A 791 25.70 35.87 -7.62
N MET A 792 25.15 34.83 -8.27
CA MET A 792 23.81 34.31 -7.94
C MET A 792 23.90 33.21 -6.87
N MET A 793 23.21 33.41 -5.74
CA MET A 793 23.05 32.43 -4.66
C MET A 793 21.56 32.20 -4.41
N ILE A 794 21.18 30.96 -4.12
CA ILE A 794 19.81 30.58 -3.77
C ILE A 794 19.84 29.90 -2.41
N SER A 795 18.84 30.21 -1.57
CA SER A 795 18.61 29.54 -0.29
C SER A 795 17.14 29.16 -0.12
N THR A 796 16.89 28.03 0.51
CA THR A 796 15.57 27.53 0.91
C THR A 796 15.55 27.16 2.39
N SER A 797 14.36 27.01 2.96
CA SER A 797 14.15 26.77 4.39
C SER A 797 12.80 26.08 4.65
N PRO A 798 12.65 25.37 5.77
CA PRO A 798 11.34 24.98 6.31
C PRO A 798 10.39 26.17 6.57
N ASP A 799 10.87 27.43 6.57
CA ASP A 799 10.03 28.64 6.53
C ASP A 799 9.18 28.78 5.24
N GLY A 800 9.32 27.83 4.31
CA GLY A 800 8.54 27.70 3.07
C GLY A 800 8.97 28.65 1.95
N SER A 801 10.01 29.47 2.17
CA SER A 801 10.46 30.42 1.16
C SER A 801 11.72 29.98 0.43
N MET A 802 11.77 30.25 -0.87
CA MET A 802 13.00 30.31 -1.65
C MET A 802 13.43 31.78 -1.79
N LYS A 803 14.72 32.07 -1.55
CA LYS A 803 15.30 33.40 -1.66
C LYS A 803 16.48 33.43 -2.62
N ILE A 804 16.47 34.36 -3.57
CA ILE A 804 17.52 34.57 -4.58
C ILE A 804 18.31 35.83 -4.24
N TRP A 805 19.63 35.72 -4.22
CA TRP A 805 20.56 36.74 -3.74
C TRP A 805 21.60 37.11 -4.81
N ASP A 806 21.87 38.42 -4.95
CA ASP A 806 23.08 38.96 -5.58
C ASP A 806 24.16 39.08 -4.51
N TYR A 807 25.15 38.18 -4.55
CA TYR A 807 26.24 38.08 -3.58
C TYR A 807 27.59 38.50 -4.17
N ASN A 808 28.44 39.06 -3.32
CA ASN A 808 29.83 39.35 -3.63
C ASN A 808 30.65 39.41 -2.32
N ILE A 809 31.96 39.65 -2.44
CA ILE A 809 32.91 39.71 -1.31
C ILE A 809 32.50 40.73 -0.22
N SER A 810 31.71 41.76 -0.55
CA SER A 810 31.26 42.79 0.41
C SER A 810 29.88 42.57 1.04
N GLY A 811 29.11 41.58 0.58
CA GLY A 811 27.79 41.25 1.13
C GLY A 811 26.85 40.56 0.13
N ALA A 812 25.72 40.07 0.64
CA ALA A 812 24.60 39.57 -0.16
C ALA A 812 23.37 40.50 -0.08
N ARG A 813 22.68 40.65 -1.22
CA ARG A 813 21.46 41.44 -1.39
C ARG A 813 20.34 40.54 -1.91
N LEU A 814 19.19 40.54 -1.24
CA LEU A 814 17.98 39.86 -1.71
C LEU A 814 17.48 40.51 -3.02
N ILE A 815 17.22 39.69 -4.02
CA ILE A 815 16.68 40.07 -5.34
C ILE A 815 15.25 39.54 -5.50
N HIS A 816 14.99 38.32 -5.06
CA HIS A 816 13.66 37.71 -5.06
C HIS A 816 13.43 36.82 -3.83
N GLU A 817 12.17 36.63 -3.50
CA GLU A 817 11.63 35.83 -2.41
C GLU A 817 10.28 35.30 -2.93
N ASP A 818 10.13 33.98 -2.98
CA ASP A 818 8.92 33.27 -3.38
C ASP A 818 8.54 32.29 -2.26
N ALA A 819 7.26 32.15 -1.96
CA ALA A 819 6.73 31.22 -0.95
C ALA A 819 6.41 29.83 -1.53
N MET A 820 6.66 29.62 -2.83
CA MET A 820 6.63 28.37 -3.62
C MET A 820 5.33 27.56 -3.67
N GLY A 821 4.57 27.45 -2.58
CA GLY A 821 3.37 26.64 -2.45
C GLY A 821 3.63 25.16 -2.15
N ILE A 822 4.85 24.79 -1.70
CA ILE A 822 5.28 23.39 -1.51
C ILE A 822 5.47 22.97 -0.05
N GLY A 823 4.98 23.79 0.90
CA GLY A 823 5.11 23.51 2.33
C GLY A 823 6.49 23.88 2.88
N ARG A 824 6.97 23.14 3.88
CA ARG A 824 8.34 23.20 4.37
C ARG A 824 9.28 22.67 3.30
N ILE A 825 10.37 23.39 3.01
CA ILE A 825 11.33 22.96 2.00
C ILE A 825 12.43 22.15 2.67
N HIS A 826 12.60 20.89 2.27
CA HIS A 826 13.61 19.98 2.78
C HIS A 826 14.83 19.88 1.87
N SER A 827 14.64 19.93 0.54
CA SER A 827 15.73 19.73 -0.43
C SER A 827 15.76 20.73 -1.57
N LEU A 828 16.93 20.87 -2.18
CA LEU A 828 17.25 21.85 -3.23
C LEU A 828 18.45 21.36 -4.06
N SER A 829 18.29 21.25 -5.38
CA SER A 829 19.35 20.86 -6.32
C SER A 829 19.35 21.70 -7.60
N PHE A 830 20.49 21.76 -8.30
CA PHE A 830 20.67 22.47 -9.59
C PHE A 830 20.77 21.46 -10.75
N SER A 831 20.19 21.78 -11.90
CA SER A 831 20.53 21.11 -13.16
C SER A 831 22.02 21.34 -13.50
N PRO A 832 22.82 20.28 -13.76
CA PRO A 832 24.23 20.41 -14.12
C PRO A 832 24.45 21.23 -15.40
N GLU A 833 23.60 21.01 -16.41
CA GLU A 833 23.73 21.64 -17.74
C GLU A 833 23.18 23.06 -17.77
N ASN A 834 22.12 23.36 -17.01
CA ASN A 834 21.52 24.69 -16.96
C ASN A 834 21.31 25.17 -15.51
N PRO A 835 22.34 25.75 -14.86
CA PRO A 835 22.33 26.14 -13.44
C PRO A 835 21.53 27.42 -13.12
N ASN A 836 20.47 27.66 -13.91
CA ASN A 836 19.34 28.52 -13.62
C ASN A 836 18.12 27.70 -13.16
N ILE A 837 18.10 26.41 -13.49
CA ILE A 837 17.00 25.48 -13.23
C ILE A 837 17.29 24.77 -11.91
N VAL A 838 16.36 24.92 -10.96
CA VAL A 838 16.42 24.29 -9.64
C VAL A 838 15.24 23.34 -9.45
N ALA A 839 15.50 22.24 -8.77
CA ALA A 839 14.50 21.30 -8.30
C ALA A 839 14.41 21.38 -6.78
N ILE A 840 13.19 21.39 -6.24
CA ILE A 840 12.90 21.72 -4.85
C ILE A 840 11.86 20.72 -4.31
N GLY A 841 12.13 20.13 -3.15
CA GLY A 841 11.26 19.16 -2.48
C GLY A 841 10.77 19.63 -1.10
N GLY A 842 9.52 19.33 -0.76
CA GLY A 842 8.86 19.74 0.47
C GLY A 842 7.71 18.83 0.94
N ASP A 843 6.96 19.29 1.95
CA ASP A 843 5.95 18.50 2.71
C ASP A 843 4.48 18.82 2.40
N ASN A 844 4.16 19.69 1.44
CA ASN A 844 2.77 19.95 1.08
C ASN A 844 2.19 18.83 0.21
N LYS A 845 1.33 17.99 0.80
CA LYS A 845 0.52 16.94 0.13
C LYS A 845 -0.06 17.28 -1.24
N LYS A 846 -0.38 18.55 -1.53
CA LYS A 846 -0.93 18.94 -2.85
C LYS A 846 0.13 19.28 -3.91
N ARG A 847 1.38 19.55 -3.51
CA ARG A 847 2.54 19.91 -4.35
C ARG A 847 3.84 19.71 -3.56
N GLN A 848 4.35 18.47 -3.50
CA GLN A 848 5.58 18.17 -2.77
C GLN A 848 6.82 18.59 -3.58
N PHE A 849 6.77 18.38 -4.89
CA PHE A 849 7.87 18.67 -5.81
C PHE A 849 7.65 19.93 -6.66
N ARG A 850 8.74 20.63 -7.03
CA ARG A 850 8.70 21.67 -8.06
C ARG A 850 10.05 21.92 -8.74
N VAL A 851 10.04 21.97 -10.07
CA VAL A 851 11.14 22.50 -10.90
C VAL A 851 10.87 23.98 -11.25
N VAL A 852 11.90 24.83 -11.22
CA VAL A 852 11.80 26.28 -11.47
C VAL A 852 13.05 26.79 -12.22
N ASP A 853 12.87 27.51 -13.34
CA ASP A 853 13.92 28.37 -13.90
C ASP A 853 13.89 29.74 -13.22
N VAL A 854 14.96 30.10 -12.52
CA VAL A 854 15.05 31.39 -11.82
C VAL A 854 15.13 32.60 -12.75
N LEU A 855 15.36 32.42 -14.05
CA LEU A 855 15.33 33.47 -15.06
C LEU A 855 13.94 33.75 -15.65
N ASP A 856 12.92 32.94 -15.35
CA ASP A 856 11.52 33.28 -15.69
C ASP A 856 11.00 34.44 -14.81
N TYR A 857 11.62 34.66 -13.65
CA TYR A 857 11.41 35.86 -12.84
C TYR A 857 12.04 37.09 -13.50
N ASP A 858 11.20 37.85 -14.21
CA ASP A 858 11.46 39.08 -14.98
C ASP A 858 12.39 40.13 -14.30
N HIS A 859 12.46 40.18 -12.96
CA HIS A 859 13.37 41.05 -12.18
C HIS A 859 14.69 40.38 -11.76
N VAL A 860 14.72 39.06 -11.59
CA VAL A 860 15.95 38.27 -11.42
C VAL A 860 16.74 38.33 -12.73
N LYS A 861 16.07 38.03 -13.86
CA LYS A 861 16.64 38.15 -15.20
C LYS A 861 17.30 39.50 -15.43
N ARG A 862 16.58 40.62 -15.27
CA ARG A 862 17.14 41.99 -15.40
C ARG A 862 18.29 42.34 -14.44
N THR A 863 18.54 41.54 -13.41
CA THR A 863 19.66 41.71 -12.47
C THR A 863 20.91 40.91 -12.90
N PHE A 864 20.71 39.79 -13.59
CA PHE A 864 21.75 38.82 -13.94
C PHE A 864 21.98 38.62 -15.45
N GLU A 865 21.14 39.17 -16.34
CA GLU A 865 21.22 39.10 -17.81
C GLU A 865 22.51 39.74 -18.38
N ASP A 866 23.14 40.66 -17.64
CA ASP A 866 24.49 41.18 -17.94
C ASP A 866 25.63 40.21 -17.53
N ARG A 867 25.31 39.06 -16.90
CA ARG A 867 26.26 38.10 -16.31
C ARG A 867 26.01 36.62 -16.69
N SER A 868 24.89 36.30 -17.33
CA SER A 868 24.48 34.97 -17.79
C SER A 868 25.04 34.64 -19.17
#